data_AF-A0A7V8E2N0-F1
#
_entry.id   AF-A0A7V8E2N0-F1
#
_cell.length_a   1.000
_cell.length_b   1.000
_cell.length_c   1.000
_cell.angle_alpha   90.00
_cell.angle_beta   90.00
_cell.angle_gamma   90.00
#
_symmetry.space_group_name_H-M   'P 1'
#
loop_
_entity.id
_entity.type
_entity.pdbx_description
1 polymer ?
#
loop_
_entity_poly.entity_id
_entity_poly.type
_entity_poly.pdbx_seq_one_letter_code
_entity_poly.pdbx_strand_id
1 'polypeptide(L)'
;MTVMKRKPGVRERLERAAAADEADRRPLAWVRRSPAWAIALALHLVAAVVLMNIVHFTTRQGFGQVFRISLSAARPGPPGGAKQGDQDNGVNGKHNEDSPAAGRLDPSDPAPSGMRTDLPPIRSTAGSLELPGSLPAPGIGVSGFDGAGGLFAGRGGAGRGEALKRFGGDGTTEQAVNDGLDWLAAHQEQDGSWNPAKMASHCPKKNACAGGRFEAHYRGACTGLATLAFLGAGQMPGDSQSKHGEAVKKALTWLVDSQDKYGSMDPQFAGYMYTHGICAFALCEAYALTQDPALRKAAQSAVAFTVDAQQSSGGWDYMAYPSGRSDSSISSWCVMSLRSARAGRLAVPEKAWKNAIAFTDRALHRETGNFAYGVTGVEGHWGTQPGCNTMTAAGLATRQYLGVHEDPQVLSRMLARLEGVPPRYDGEAGQCPNWGSGGEVNTCKHWTLYYTYNATIACFHAGGQAWDRWNPKMRECTLKTQEKTGHAKGSWAPVTTDGAGTGRIYATALNVMNLEVYYRYLPCYQEGAQDVLGPLLSDADWAPVAARLPSIRAEWKGVVNVGAGVVDPKTIAEKIELLKSDNMMERREAVKGLQYCKDAAVLPAIIAAALAEKTSLRVLMIESLATLAAEDASIDFLIGELRNEKAEPRKAALVVLRKFTGQWYGEDAAKWEAWRKGAKAK
;
A
#
# COMPACT_ATOMS: atom_id res chain seq x y z
N MET A 1 -34.46 49.02 56.21
CA MET A 1 -33.39 48.22 56.83
C MET A 1 -33.47 46.81 56.25
N THR A 2 -32.48 46.17 55.62
CA THR A 2 -31.09 46.50 55.33
C THR A 2 -30.58 45.51 54.25
N VAL A 3 -30.24 46.06 53.08
CA VAL A 3 -29.05 45.77 52.23
C VAL A 3 -28.85 44.34 51.65
N MET A 4 -29.21 44.22 50.37
CA MET A 4 -28.57 43.30 49.41
C MET A 4 -27.09 43.69 49.22
N LYS A 5 -26.15 42.81 49.58
CA LYS A 5 -24.74 42.92 49.18
C LYS A 5 -24.57 42.42 47.73
N ARG A 6 -24.35 43.37 46.82
CA ARG A 6 -23.90 43.14 45.44
C ARG A 6 -22.53 42.46 45.44
N LYS A 7 -22.38 41.32 44.75
CA LYS A 7 -21.05 40.76 44.43
C LYS A 7 -20.35 41.69 43.41
N PRO A 8 -19.16 42.24 43.69
CA PRO A 8 -18.41 43.03 42.73
C PRO A 8 -17.90 42.12 41.60
N GLY A 9 -17.90 42.63 40.37
CA GLY A 9 -17.22 41.96 39.24
C GLY A 9 -18.09 41.13 38.29
N VAL A 10 -19.41 41.08 38.45
CA VAL A 10 -20.30 40.50 37.40
C VAL A 10 -20.54 41.53 36.30
N ARG A 11 -20.84 42.78 36.66
CA ARG A 11 -20.99 43.89 35.71
C ARG A 11 -19.70 44.15 34.94
N GLU A 12 -18.56 44.12 35.62
CA GLU A 12 -17.25 44.32 34.99
C GLU A 12 -16.86 43.16 34.06
N ARG A 13 -17.29 41.92 34.36
CA ARG A 13 -17.11 40.76 33.45
C ARG A 13 -18.03 40.82 32.24
N LEU A 14 -19.25 41.31 32.40
CA LEU A 14 -20.18 41.51 31.29
C LEU A 14 -19.75 42.68 30.39
N GLU A 15 -19.24 43.77 30.98
CA GLU A 15 -18.68 44.90 30.23
C GLU A 15 -17.37 44.53 29.51
N ARG A 16 -16.50 43.68 30.11
CA ARG A 16 -15.31 43.12 29.41
C ARG A 16 -15.68 42.11 28.32
N ALA A 17 -16.72 41.29 28.51
CA ALA A 17 -17.18 40.35 27.49
C ALA A 17 -17.84 41.09 26.31
N ALA A 18 -18.60 42.15 26.57
CA ALA A 18 -19.15 43.01 25.52
C ALA A 18 -18.06 43.80 24.77
N ALA A 19 -17.03 44.28 25.48
CA ALA A 19 -15.88 44.95 24.85
C ALA A 19 -15.00 43.99 24.03
N ALA A 20 -14.92 42.70 24.40
CA ALA A 20 -14.20 41.68 23.65
C ALA A 20 -14.95 41.26 22.38
N ASP A 21 -16.29 41.16 22.42
CA ASP A 21 -17.13 40.86 21.25
C ASP A 21 -17.13 42.02 20.21
N GLU A 22 -16.92 43.26 20.67
CA GLU A 22 -16.77 44.44 19.79
C GLU A 22 -15.34 44.61 19.23
N ALA A 23 -14.34 43.92 19.79
CA ALA A 23 -12.98 43.87 19.26
C ALA A 23 -12.82 42.84 18.13
N ASP A 24 -13.56 41.72 18.18
CA ASP A 24 -13.47 40.62 17.20
C ASP A 24 -14.21 40.88 15.87
N ARG A 25 -15.04 41.94 15.79
CA ARG A 25 -15.68 42.39 14.54
C ARG A 25 -14.79 43.27 13.65
N ARG A 26 -13.50 43.43 13.97
CA ARG A 26 -12.58 44.39 13.33
C ARG A 26 -11.62 43.89 12.23
N PRO A 27 -11.70 42.71 11.57
CA PRO A 27 -10.81 42.45 10.43
C PRO A 27 -11.11 43.30 9.18
N LEU A 28 -12.27 43.97 9.10
CA LEU A 28 -12.75 44.64 7.86
C LEU A 28 -13.20 46.09 8.06
N ALA A 29 -12.94 46.69 9.23
CA ALA A 29 -13.36 48.07 9.52
C ALA A 29 -12.70 49.12 8.59
N TRP A 30 -11.49 48.83 8.10
CA TRP A 30 -10.80 49.67 7.12
C TRP A 30 -11.46 49.60 5.74
N VAL A 31 -11.97 48.44 5.33
CA VAL A 31 -12.64 48.24 4.02
C VAL A 31 -13.90 49.11 3.90
N ARG A 32 -14.64 49.32 5.00
CA ARG A 32 -15.80 50.24 5.02
C ARG A 32 -15.45 51.72 5.01
N ARG A 33 -14.21 52.09 5.37
CA ARG A 33 -13.74 53.49 5.45
C ARG A 33 -12.80 53.87 4.31
N SER A 34 -12.27 52.89 3.58
CA SER A 34 -11.41 53.13 2.43
C SER A 34 -12.25 53.60 1.24
N PRO A 35 -11.82 54.66 0.54
CA PRO A 35 -12.42 55.04 -0.73
C PRO A 35 -12.39 53.86 -1.71
N ALA A 36 -13.42 53.72 -2.55
CA ALA A 36 -13.51 52.63 -3.52
C ALA A 36 -12.26 52.52 -4.42
N TRP A 37 -11.60 53.65 -4.72
CA TRP A 37 -10.36 53.67 -5.51
C TRP A 37 -9.18 53.01 -4.80
N ALA A 38 -9.10 53.05 -3.46
CA ALA A 38 -8.02 52.44 -2.69
C ALA A 38 -8.16 50.92 -2.64
N ILE A 39 -9.40 50.43 -2.54
CA ILE A 39 -9.72 48.99 -2.60
C ILE A 39 -9.43 48.47 -4.02
N ALA A 40 -9.83 49.23 -5.05
CA ALA A 40 -9.52 48.90 -6.44
C ALA A 40 -7.99 48.85 -6.67
N LEU A 41 -7.24 49.83 -6.16
CA LEU A 41 -5.78 49.85 -6.28
C LEU A 41 -5.12 48.63 -5.62
N ALA A 42 -5.58 48.24 -4.43
CA ALA A 42 -5.08 47.04 -3.75
C ALA A 42 -5.35 45.75 -4.55
N LEU A 43 -6.55 45.62 -5.13
CA LEU A 43 -6.89 44.49 -6.01
C LEU A 43 -6.05 44.47 -7.28
N HIS A 44 -5.79 45.64 -7.89
CA HIS A 44 -4.93 45.74 -9.07
C HIS A 44 -3.46 45.42 -8.74
N LEU A 45 -2.96 45.79 -7.56
CA LEU A 45 -1.62 45.41 -7.11
C LEU A 45 -1.48 43.90 -6.92
N VAL A 46 -2.49 43.24 -6.33
CA VAL A 46 -2.51 41.77 -6.21
C VAL A 46 -2.56 41.13 -7.60
N ALA A 47 -3.42 41.62 -8.49
CA ALA A 47 -3.49 41.13 -9.87
C ALA A 47 -2.18 41.33 -10.63
N ALA A 48 -1.49 42.47 -10.45
CA ALA A 48 -0.20 42.75 -11.06
C ALA A 48 0.89 41.80 -10.53
N VAL A 49 0.90 41.48 -9.24
CA VAL A 49 1.83 40.48 -8.67
C VAL A 49 1.56 39.09 -9.25
N VAL A 50 0.29 38.68 -9.37
CA VAL A 50 -0.08 37.39 -9.97
C VAL A 50 0.33 37.35 -11.45
N LEU A 51 0.04 38.39 -12.22
CA LEU A 51 0.44 38.51 -13.63
C LEU A 51 1.96 38.51 -13.79
N MET A 52 2.70 39.21 -12.94
CA MET A 52 4.16 39.23 -12.96
C MET A 52 4.74 37.85 -12.66
N ASN A 53 4.12 37.08 -11.75
CA ASN A 53 4.51 35.69 -11.50
C ASN A 53 4.19 34.77 -12.68
N ILE A 54 3.05 34.95 -13.36
CA ILE A 54 2.70 34.21 -14.58
C ILE A 54 3.68 34.52 -15.71
N VAL A 55 4.03 35.79 -15.91
CA VAL A 55 5.02 36.22 -16.92
C VAL A 55 6.41 35.68 -16.55
N HIS A 56 6.81 35.70 -15.28
CA HIS A 56 8.08 35.13 -14.83
C HIS A 56 8.14 33.61 -15.05
N PHE A 57 7.04 32.91 -14.83
CA PHE A 57 6.93 31.46 -15.04
C PHE A 57 6.93 31.08 -16.53
N THR A 58 6.27 31.88 -17.36
CA THR A 58 6.20 31.64 -18.81
C THR A 58 7.48 32.05 -19.55
N THR A 59 8.20 33.07 -19.08
CA THR A 59 9.47 33.52 -19.68
C THR A 59 10.68 32.66 -19.30
N ARG A 60 10.61 31.86 -18.23
CA ARG A 60 11.65 30.87 -17.88
C ARG A 60 11.52 29.54 -18.62
N GLN A 61 10.37 29.25 -19.22
CA GLN A 61 10.19 28.13 -20.16
C GLN A 61 10.59 28.63 -21.56
N GLY A 62 11.89 28.71 -21.81
CA GLY A 62 12.42 29.17 -23.09
C GLY A 62 11.97 28.26 -24.24
N PHE A 63 11.19 28.83 -25.17
CA PHE A 63 11.12 28.35 -26.55
C PHE A 63 12.40 28.75 -27.27
N GLY A 64 13.17 27.76 -27.76
CA GLY A 64 14.22 28.00 -28.75
C GLY A 64 15.38 27.02 -28.74
N GLN A 65 15.25 25.88 -29.46
CA GLN A 65 16.20 25.50 -30.51
C GLN A 65 15.48 24.68 -31.60
N VAL A 66 14.96 25.43 -32.57
CA VAL A 66 15.08 25.29 -34.04
C VAL A 66 15.25 23.89 -34.65
N PHE A 67 14.29 23.56 -35.52
CA PHE A 67 14.32 22.52 -36.55
C PHE A 67 15.64 22.43 -37.33
N ARG A 68 16.17 21.21 -37.50
CA ARG A 68 16.82 20.79 -38.75
C ARG A 68 16.24 19.46 -39.20
N ILE A 69 15.54 19.51 -40.33
CA ILE A 69 15.05 18.35 -41.09
C ILE A 69 16.24 17.78 -41.88
N SER A 70 16.42 16.46 -41.83
CA SER A 70 16.75 15.68 -43.03
C SER A 70 16.19 14.26 -42.89
N LEU A 71 15.43 13.88 -43.92
CA LEU A 71 14.79 12.58 -44.18
C LEU A 71 15.82 11.43 -44.13
N SER A 72 15.49 10.16 -43.88
CA SER A 72 14.42 9.39 -44.52
C SER A 72 14.11 8.09 -43.76
N ALA A 73 12.95 7.53 -44.11
CA ALA A 73 12.21 6.47 -43.44
C ALA A 73 12.88 5.08 -43.42
N ALA A 74 12.58 4.30 -42.39
CA ALA A 74 12.71 2.85 -42.41
C ALA A 74 11.52 2.17 -41.71
N ARG A 75 10.68 1.52 -42.52
CA ARG A 75 9.88 0.32 -42.20
C ARG A 75 9.87 -0.52 -43.49
N PRO A 76 9.52 -1.81 -43.46
CA PRO A 76 9.92 -2.90 -42.57
C PRO A 76 10.54 -4.05 -43.40
N GLY A 77 11.43 -4.87 -42.81
CA GLY A 77 11.99 -6.03 -43.52
C GLY A 77 11.11 -7.29 -43.42
N PRO A 78 11.03 -8.08 -44.50
CA PRO A 78 11.04 -9.55 -44.39
C PRO A 78 12.00 -10.16 -45.46
N PRO A 79 12.08 -11.48 -45.65
CA PRO A 79 13.04 -12.36 -44.96
C PRO A 79 13.96 -13.15 -45.91
N GLY A 80 15.09 -13.63 -45.37
CA GLY A 80 15.81 -14.81 -45.89
C GLY A 80 16.77 -14.57 -47.06
N GLY A 81 17.93 -15.23 -47.01
CA GLY A 81 18.84 -15.33 -48.16
C GLY A 81 20.29 -15.57 -47.74
N ALA A 82 20.75 -16.81 -47.96
CA ALA A 82 22.06 -17.31 -47.62
C ALA A 82 23.19 -16.85 -48.57
N LYS A 83 24.42 -17.23 -48.17
CA LYS A 83 25.67 -17.35 -48.96
C LYS A 83 26.45 -16.04 -49.17
N GLN A 84 27.79 -16.00 -49.25
CA GLN A 84 28.91 -16.94 -49.04
C GLN A 84 30.17 -16.21 -49.50
N GLY A 85 31.27 -16.32 -48.72
CA GLY A 85 32.66 -16.08 -49.16
C GLY A 85 32.98 -14.65 -49.66
N ASP A 86 34.21 -14.26 -49.89
CA ASP A 86 35.54 -14.74 -49.54
C ASP A 86 36.45 -13.56 -49.96
N GLN A 87 37.68 -13.56 -49.47
CA GLN A 87 38.83 -12.88 -50.05
C GLN A 87 38.97 -11.33 -49.94
N ASP A 88 39.83 -10.96 -49.00
CA ASP A 88 41.25 -10.62 -49.25
C ASP A 88 41.62 -9.39 -50.09
N ASN A 89 42.77 -8.84 -49.68
CA ASN A 89 43.64 -7.86 -50.33
C ASN A 89 43.32 -6.37 -50.19
N GLY A 90 44.15 -5.70 -49.38
CA GLY A 90 45.32 -5.09 -50.01
C GLY A 90 45.52 -3.58 -49.86
N VAL A 91 46.46 -3.24 -48.97
CA VAL A 91 47.63 -2.37 -49.20
C VAL A 91 47.46 -0.84 -49.44
N ASN A 92 48.33 -0.12 -48.71
CA ASN A 92 48.86 1.25 -48.88
C ASN A 92 47.93 2.42 -48.53
N GLY A 93 48.37 3.42 -47.77
CA GLY A 93 49.69 3.71 -47.21
C GLY A 93 49.79 5.17 -46.77
N LYS A 94 50.91 5.48 -46.10
CA LYS A 94 51.43 6.81 -45.69
C LYS A 94 50.75 7.44 -44.47
N HIS A 95 51.41 8.10 -43.52
CA HIS A 95 52.80 8.23 -43.02
C HIS A 95 52.77 9.44 -42.06
N ASN A 96 53.71 9.46 -41.11
CA ASN A 96 54.21 10.60 -40.31
C ASN A 96 53.38 11.00 -39.08
N GLU A 97 53.82 10.65 -37.88
CA GLU A 97 55.01 11.11 -37.11
C GLU A 97 54.60 12.25 -36.18
N ASP A 98 54.60 11.97 -34.88
CA ASP A 98 55.39 12.73 -33.90
C ASP A 98 55.34 12.07 -32.51
N SER A 99 56.51 11.68 -32.04
CA SER A 99 56.83 11.44 -30.63
C SER A 99 58.33 11.70 -30.42
N PRO A 100 58.68 12.24 -29.25
CA PRO A 100 59.83 11.76 -28.49
C PRO A 100 59.35 11.33 -27.08
N ALA A 101 59.56 10.10 -26.58
CA ALA A 101 60.82 9.44 -26.15
C ALA A 101 61.61 10.30 -25.13
N ALA A 102 62.15 9.85 -23.99
CA ALA A 102 62.49 8.57 -23.36
C ALA A 102 62.77 8.90 -21.84
N GLY A 103 62.98 8.02 -20.86
CA GLY A 103 63.23 6.59 -20.73
C GLY A 103 63.95 6.31 -19.39
N ARG A 104 63.95 5.03 -18.92
CA ARG A 104 65.11 4.24 -18.43
C ARG A 104 64.68 3.05 -17.55
N LEU A 105 65.24 1.88 -17.92
CA LEU A 105 65.37 0.59 -17.21
C LEU A 105 66.56 0.71 -16.21
N ASP A 106 66.89 -0.14 -15.21
CA ASP A 106 66.82 -1.59 -14.99
C ASP A 106 67.28 -1.94 -13.50
N PRO A 107 67.73 -3.15 -13.08
CA PRO A 107 67.05 -4.14 -12.23
C PRO A 107 67.76 -4.53 -10.90
N SER A 108 67.16 -5.41 -10.08
CA SER A 108 67.89 -6.44 -9.29
C SER A 108 66.95 -7.55 -8.75
N ASP A 109 67.21 -8.79 -9.19
CA ASP A 109 66.70 -10.09 -8.71
C ASP A 109 67.48 -10.58 -7.45
N PRO A 110 67.18 -11.71 -6.74
CA PRO A 110 66.70 -13.01 -7.29
C PRO A 110 65.74 -13.88 -6.44
N ALA A 111 65.17 -14.91 -7.09
CA ALA A 111 64.53 -16.10 -6.49
C ALA A 111 65.57 -17.15 -6.03
N PRO A 112 65.18 -18.19 -5.26
CA PRO A 112 65.00 -19.56 -5.83
C PRO A 112 63.95 -20.41 -5.05
N SER A 113 63.49 -21.62 -5.38
CA SER A 113 63.46 -22.53 -6.53
C SER A 113 62.68 -23.79 -6.11
N GLY A 114 62.20 -24.58 -7.10
CA GLY A 114 61.76 -25.98 -6.92
C GLY A 114 60.36 -26.30 -7.48
N MET A 115 60.08 -27.31 -8.31
CA MET A 115 60.73 -27.98 -9.45
C MET A 115 59.77 -29.14 -9.87
N ARG A 116 59.38 -29.16 -11.17
CA ARG A 116 59.05 -30.29 -12.08
C ARG A 116 58.01 -31.37 -11.71
N THR A 117 56.91 -31.53 -12.48
CA THR A 117 56.65 -32.22 -13.79
C THR A 117 56.30 -33.71 -13.64
N ASP A 118 55.17 -34.13 -14.24
CA ASP A 118 55.13 -35.13 -15.32
C ASP A 118 53.68 -35.46 -15.77
N LEU A 119 53.45 -35.37 -17.08
CA LEU A 119 52.35 -35.91 -17.92
C LEU A 119 53.06 -36.38 -19.20
N PRO A 120 52.66 -37.44 -19.96
CA PRO A 120 51.35 -37.60 -20.68
C PRO A 120 51.00 -39.13 -20.93
N PRO A 121 50.13 -39.63 -21.87
CA PRO A 121 49.47 -38.97 -23.02
C PRO A 121 47.98 -39.26 -23.30
N ILE A 122 47.50 -38.45 -24.25
CA ILE A 122 46.12 -38.21 -24.73
C ILE A 122 45.76 -39.12 -25.92
N ARG A 123 44.48 -39.53 -26.00
CA ARG A 123 43.68 -39.66 -27.26
C ARG A 123 42.23 -39.26 -26.91
N SER A 124 41.69 -38.11 -27.33
CA SER A 124 41.09 -37.76 -28.65
C SER A 124 39.91 -38.70 -29.00
N THR A 125 38.65 -38.27 -29.15
CA THR A 125 38.14 -37.23 -30.06
C THR A 125 36.72 -36.71 -29.73
N ALA A 126 36.50 -35.41 -30.05
CA ALA A 126 35.24 -34.74 -30.46
C ALA A 126 34.12 -34.50 -29.40
N GLY A 127 33.67 -33.30 -29.06
CA GLY A 127 33.91 -31.94 -29.55
C GLY A 127 32.60 -31.24 -29.96
N SER A 128 32.06 -30.36 -29.11
CA SER A 128 31.27 -29.17 -29.49
C SER A 128 31.11 -28.19 -28.31
N LEU A 129 32.04 -27.23 -28.29
CA LEU A 129 32.09 -25.87 -27.70
C LEU A 129 31.00 -25.43 -26.69
N GLU A 130 31.47 -25.28 -25.45
CA GLU A 130 30.87 -24.51 -24.37
C GLU A 130 31.12 -23.00 -24.52
N LEU A 131 30.12 -22.17 -24.20
CA LEU A 131 30.32 -20.78 -23.80
C LEU A 131 30.67 -20.74 -22.30
N PRO A 132 31.62 -19.89 -21.87
CA PRO A 132 32.19 -19.96 -20.53
C PRO A 132 31.14 -19.75 -19.44
N GLY A 133 31.21 -20.67 -18.48
CA GLY A 133 30.21 -20.91 -17.45
C GLY A 133 29.85 -19.69 -16.62
N SER A 134 28.58 -19.69 -16.22
CA SER A 134 28.08 -19.04 -15.02
C SER A 134 29.12 -19.20 -13.91
N LEU A 135 29.75 -18.09 -13.52
CA LEU A 135 30.46 -18.02 -12.26
C LEU A 135 29.49 -18.54 -11.18
N PRO A 136 29.88 -19.55 -10.38
CA PRO A 136 29.08 -19.92 -9.24
C PRO A 136 28.99 -18.66 -8.37
N ALA A 137 27.78 -18.11 -8.22
CA ALA A 137 27.52 -17.23 -7.11
C ALA A 137 27.99 -17.99 -5.86
N PRO A 138 28.85 -17.41 -5.01
CA PRO A 138 29.27 -18.12 -3.82
C PRO A 138 28.00 -18.50 -3.07
N GLY A 139 27.80 -19.81 -2.85
CA GLY A 139 26.77 -20.31 -1.94
C GLY A 139 27.12 -19.78 -0.56
N ILE A 140 26.48 -18.68 -0.16
CA ILE A 140 26.68 -18.07 1.16
C ILE A 140 25.79 -18.85 2.12
N GLY A 141 26.37 -19.89 2.71
CA GLY A 141 25.71 -20.83 3.60
C GLY A 141 25.03 -20.17 4.81
N VAL A 142 23.94 -20.79 5.23
CA VAL A 142 23.11 -20.49 6.41
C VAL A 142 23.81 -20.86 7.73
N SER A 143 25.09 -21.24 7.70
CA SER A 143 25.80 -21.80 8.86
C SER A 143 25.96 -20.84 10.05
N GLY A 144 25.56 -19.56 9.91
CA GLY A 144 25.43 -18.61 11.02
C GLY A 144 24.07 -18.62 11.75
N PHE A 145 23.08 -19.37 11.26
CA PHE A 145 21.73 -19.49 11.81
C PHE A 145 21.43 -20.85 12.45
N ASP A 146 22.40 -21.77 12.47
CA ASP A 146 22.29 -23.12 13.05
C ASP A 146 22.29 -23.14 14.60
N GLY A 147 22.41 -21.99 15.24
CA GLY A 147 22.31 -21.85 16.70
C GLY A 147 20.90 -21.47 17.16
N ALA A 148 20.11 -22.45 17.62
CA ALA A 148 18.92 -22.34 18.48
C ALA A 148 17.79 -21.31 18.17
N GLY A 149 17.89 -20.47 17.13
CA GLY A 149 17.06 -19.26 16.98
C GLY A 149 16.02 -19.26 15.85
N GLY A 150 16.02 -20.25 14.95
CA GLY A 150 15.02 -20.40 13.88
C GLY A 150 14.81 -19.15 13.00
N LEU A 151 13.61 -19.01 12.41
CA LEU A 151 13.19 -17.92 11.50
C LEU A 151 13.36 -16.50 12.11
N PHE A 152 13.45 -16.40 13.44
CA PHE A 152 13.44 -15.13 14.18
C PHE A 152 14.80 -14.80 14.85
N ALA A 153 15.83 -15.61 14.61
CA ALA A 153 17.15 -15.47 15.24
C ALA A 153 17.80 -14.09 15.06
N GLY A 154 17.50 -13.42 13.95
CA GLY A 154 18.01 -12.07 13.69
C GLY A 154 17.52 -11.03 14.70
N ARG A 155 16.39 -11.26 15.40
CA ARG A 155 15.76 -10.22 16.23
C ARG A 155 16.44 -9.99 17.58
N GLY A 156 17.38 -10.84 18.02
CA GLY A 156 18.04 -10.73 19.32
C GLY A 156 19.55 -11.00 19.32
N GLY A 157 20.22 -10.57 20.40
CA GLY A 157 21.62 -10.90 20.70
C GLY A 157 22.62 -10.64 19.56
N ALA A 158 23.56 -11.56 19.39
CA ALA A 158 24.59 -11.47 18.34
C ALA A 158 24.00 -11.53 16.92
N GLY A 159 22.88 -12.25 16.72
CA GLY A 159 22.20 -12.37 15.42
C GLY A 159 21.73 -11.02 14.88
N ARG A 160 21.28 -10.13 15.76
CA ARG A 160 20.88 -8.75 15.42
C ARG A 160 22.04 -7.91 14.93
N GLY A 161 23.17 -7.95 15.64
CA GLY A 161 24.38 -7.22 15.26
C GLY A 161 24.92 -7.65 13.89
N GLU A 162 24.94 -8.96 13.65
CA GLU A 162 25.39 -9.51 12.36
C GLU A 162 24.43 -9.15 11.22
N ALA A 163 23.11 -9.25 11.45
CA ALA A 163 22.10 -8.89 10.47
C ALA A 163 22.19 -7.41 10.05
N LEU A 164 22.35 -6.50 11.01
CA LEU A 164 22.57 -5.07 10.73
C LEU A 164 23.81 -4.87 9.86
N LYS A 165 24.96 -5.42 10.28
CA LYS A 165 26.22 -5.29 9.54
C LYS A 165 26.11 -5.86 8.13
N ARG A 166 25.47 -7.01 7.97
CA ARG A 166 25.32 -7.72 6.69
C ARG A 166 24.42 -6.97 5.72
N PHE A 167 23.30 -6.44 6.20
CA PHE A 167 22.26 -5.87 5.33
C PHE A 167 22.28 -4.34 5.27
N GLY A 168 23.23 -3.69 5.93
CA GLY A 168 23.45 -2.24 5.86
C GLY A 168 22.53 -1.45 6.80
N GLY A 169 22.17 -2.03 7.93
CA GLY A 169 21.71 -1.30 9.11
C GLY A 169 22.90 -0.95 10.02
N ASP A 170 22.69 -0.02 10.95
CA ASP A 170 23.70 0.44 11.90
C ASP A 170 23.07 0.94 13.20
N GLY A 171 23.92 1.42 14.13
CA GLY A 171 23.46 1.97 15.41
C GLY A 171 22.51 3.17 15.27
N THR A 172 22.55 3.91 14.15
CA THR A 172 21.62 5.03 13.91
C THR A 172 20.24 4.52 13.53
N THR A 173 20.15 3.46 12.72
CA THR A 173 18.88 2.78 12.42
C THR A 173 18.27 2.13 13.65
N GLU A 174 19.10 1.53 14.50
CA GLU A 174 18.68 0.93 15.77
C GLU A 174 18.13 1.98 16.74
N GLN A 175 18.84 3.10 16.90
CA GLN A 175 18.35 4.20 17.73
C GLN A 175 17.03 4.77 17.20
N ALA A 176 16.89 4.90 15.88
CA ALA A 176 15.65 5.38 15.28
C ALA A 176 14.48 4.43 15.54
N VAL A 177 14.69 3.11 15.47
CA VAL A 177 13.68 2.12 15.87
C VAL A 177 13.31 2.29 17.34
N ASN A 178 14.29 2.32 18.24
CA ASN A 178 14.04 2.47 19.68
C ASN A 178 13.28 3.76 20.02
N ASP A 179 13.67 4.89 19.42
CA ASP A 179 12.98 6.17 19.61
C ASP A 179 11.52 6.12 19.09
N GLY A 180 11.28 5.41 17.98
CA GLY A 180 9.93 5.20 17.44
C GLY A 180 9.06 4.33 18.35
N LEU A 181 9.61 3.26 18.91
CA LEU A 181 8.92 2.40 19.89
C LEU A 181 8.62 3.14 21.19
N ASP A 182 9.56 3.95 21.68
CA ASP A 182 9.35 4.80 22.86
C ASP A 182 8.19 5.78 22.63
N TRP A 183 8.12 6.38 21.44
CA TRP A 183 7.01 7.25 21.07
C TRP A 183 5.68 6.47 20.99
N LEU A 184 5.66 5.30 20.35
CA LEU A 184 4.45 4.47 20.26
C LEU A 184 3.96 4.06 21.66
N ALA A 185 4.85 3.63 22.55
CA ALA A 185 4.50 3.24 23.92
C ALA A 185 3.89 4.41 24.71
N ALA A 186 4.41 5.63 24.51
CA ALA A 186 3.86 6.85 25.13
C ALA A 186 2.48 7.28 24.58
N HIS A 187 2.06 6.74 23.43
CA HIS A 187 0.78 7.06 22.77
C HIS A 187 -0.18 5.85 22.72
N GLN A 188 0.03 4.85 23.58
CA GLN A 188 -0.87 3.72 23.75
C GLN A 188 -2.04 4.10 24.67
N GLU A 189 -3.25 3.69 24.32
CA GLU A 189 -4.42 3.83 25.19
C GLU A 189 -4.31 2.91 26.42
N GLN A 190 -5.06 3.22 27.48
CA GLN A 190 -5.09 2.40 28.70
C GLN A 190 -5.54 0.95 28.45
N ASP A 191 -6.39 0.74 27.45
CA ASP A 191 -6.88 -0.57 27.05
C ASP A 191 -5.91 -1.35 26.14
N GLY A 192 -4.73 -0.79 25.84
CA GLY A 192 -3.69 -1.44 25.04
C GLY A 192 -3.73 -1.14 23.54
N SER A 193 -4.78 -0.48 23.06
CA SER A 193 -4.90 -0.15 21.63
C SER A 193 -4.17 1.15 21.25
N TRP A 194 -3.98 1.35 19.95
CA TRP A 194 -3.57 2.63 19.38
C TRP A 194 -4.71 3.22 18.56
N ASN A 195 -5.41 4.19 19.15
CA ASN A 195 -6.50 4.88 18.49
C ASN A 195 -6.00 6.17 17.81
N PRO A 196 -5.95 6.23 16.47
CA PRO A 196 -5.49 7.42 15.75
C PRO A 196 -6.30 8.68 16.11
N ALA A 197 -7.61 8.55 16.34
CA ALA A 197 -8.47 9.66 16.72
C ALA A 197 -8.18 10.22 18.13
N LYS A 198 -7.55 9.43 19.01
CA LYS A 198 -7.20 9.83 20.38
C LYS A 198 -5.71 10.11 20.59
N MET A 199 -4.87 9.92 19.57
CA MET A 199 -3.42 10.09 19.66
C MET A 199 -3.02 11.43 20.30
N ALA A 200 -3.65 12.54 19.87
CA ALA A 200 -3.33 13.88 20.39
C ALA A 200 -3.66 14.06 21.89
N SER A 201 -4.53 13.22 22.47
CA SER A 201 -4.87 13.28 23.89
C SER A 201 -3.73 12.81 24.81
N HIS A 202 -2.78 12.05 24.27
CA HIS A 202 -1.54 11.67 24.95
C HIS A 202 -0.47 12.75 24.89
N CYS A 203 -0.71 13.83 24.14
CA CYS A 203 0.25 14.91 24.02
C CYS A 203 -0.03 16.07 24.99
N PRO A 204 0.99 16.86 25.37
CA PRO A 204 0.79 18.13 26.03
C PRO A 204 -0.08 19.08 25.20
N LYS A 205 -1.08 19.73 25.82
CA LYS A 205 -2.05 20.62 25.12
C LYS A 205 -1.41 21.71 24.26
N LYS A 206 -0.24 22.23 24.66
CA LYS A 206 0.46 23.33 23.97
C LYS A 206 1.49 22.86 22.94
N ASN A 207 1.72 21.55 22.82
CA ASN A 207 2.72 20.98 21.91
C ASN A 207 2.27 19.59 21.42
N ALA A 208 1.02 19.50 20.94
CA ALA A 208 0.47 18.26 20.44
C ALA A 208 1.11 17.87 19.10
N CYS A 209 1.46 16.59 18.97
CA CYS A 209 2.00 16.06 17.72
C CYS A 209 0.97 16.20 16.60
N ALA A 210 1.41 16.56 15.39
CA ALA A 210 0.50 16.65 14.25
C ALA A 210 -0.08 15.26 13.92
N GLY A 211 -1.41 15.16 13.95
CA GLY A 211 -2.10 13.88 13.88
C GLY A 211 -2.30 13.30 12.49
N GLY A 212 -2.57 14.14 11.50
CA GLY A 212 -3.21 13.73 10.25
C GLY A 212 -4.74 13.89 10.32
N ARG A 213 -5.45 13.57 9.24
CA ARG A 213 -6.91 13.38 9.24
C ARG A 213 -7.16 11.92 9.58
N PHE A 214 -8.08 11.66 10.51
CA PHE A 214 -8.30 10.31 11.00
C PHE A 214 -9.75 9.90 10.83
N GLU A 215 -9.95 8.65 10.44
CA GLU A 215 -11.21 7.96 10.61
C GLU A 215 -11.07 6.95 11.75
N ALA A 216 -12.07 6.88 12.63
CA ALA A 216 -12.01 6.07 13.86
C ALA A 216 -11.86 4.56 13.59
N HIS A 217 -12.20 4.09 12.39
CA HIS A 217 -12.15 2.67 12.03
C HIS A 217 -10.72 2.12 11.91
N TYR A 218 -9.69 2.97 11.77
CA TYR A 218 -8.31 2.51 11.67
C TYR A 218 -7.69 2.05 13.00
N ARG A 219 -8.42 2.14 14.13
CA ARG A 219 -7.91 1.72 15.45
C ARG A 219 -7.34 0.30 15.44
N GLY A 220 -8.05 -0.66 14.84
CA GLY A 220 -7.59 -2.04 14.76
C GLY A 220 -6.27 -2.14 13.97
N ALA A 221 -6.24 -1.57 12.77
CA ALA A 221 -5.06 -1.59 11.90
C ALA A 221 -3.84 -0.90 12.54
N CYS A 222 -4.04 0.26 13.17
CA CYS A 222 -3.00 0.97 13.91
C CYS A 222 -2.47 0.13 15.09
N THR A 223 -3.36 -0.56 15.81
CA THR A 223 -2.98 -1.43 16.92
C THR A 223 -2.17 -2.63 16.42
N GLY A 224 -2.60 -3.27 15.34
CA GLY A 224 -1.86 -4.38 14.72
C GLY A 224 -0.49 -3.96 14.20
N LEU A 225 -0.38 -2.83 13.50
CA LEU A 225 0.91 -2.30 13.01
C LEU A 225 1.86 -1.91 14.15
N ALA A 226 1.37 -1.22 15.17
CA ALA A 226 2.19 -0.87 16.33
C ALA A 226 2.68 -2.13 17.06
N THR A 227 1.80 -3.12 17.25
CA THR A 227 2.17 -4.43 17.82
C THR A 227 3.25 -5.12 16.99
N LEU A 228 3.09 -5.14 15.66
CA LEU A 228 4.08 -5.69 14.73
C LEU A 228 5.43 -4.99 14.84
N ALA A 229 5.47 -3.66 15.02
CA ALA A 229 6.73 -2.94 15.23
C ALA A 229 7.43 -3.41 16.52
N PHE A 230 6.71 -3.46 17.65
CA PHE A 230 7.31 -3.98 18.90
C PHE A 230 7.86 -5.41 18.74
N LEU A 231 7.09 -6.32 18.13
CA LEU A 231 7.51 -7.71 17.90
C LEU A 231 8.68 -7.83 16.92
N GLY A 232 8.75 -6.94 15.92
CA GLY A 232 9.84 -6.88 14.94
C GLY A 232 11.17 -6.51 15.60
N ALA A 233 11.13 -5.55 16.52
CA ALA A 233 12.27 -5.15 17.34
C ALA A 233 12.60 -6.11 18.49
N GLY A 234 11.91 -7.25 18.61
CA GLY A 234 12.17 -8.26 19.64
C GLY A 234 11.63 -7.91 21.03
N GLN A 235 10.68 -6.97 21.14
CA GLN A 235 9.99 -6.69 22.40
C GLN A 235 8.91 -7.74 22.65
N MET A 236 9.05 -8.49 23.73
CA MET A 236 8.23 -9.68 24.03
C MET A 236 7.34 -9.47 25.26
N PRO A 237 6.08 -9.97 25.24
CA PRO A 237 5.20 -9.88 26.40
C PRO A 237 5.74 -10.75 27.55
N GLY A 238 5.76 -10.20 28.76
CA GLY A 238 6.19 -10.94 29.96
C GLY A 238 7.70 -11.20 30.09
N ASP A 239 8.51 -10.72 29.15
CA ASP A 239 9.97 -10.79 29.24
C ASP A 239 10.53 -9.60 30.03
N SER A 240 11.22 -9.89 31.14
CA SER A 240 11.88 -8.88 31.98
C SER A 240 12.96 -8.05 31.27
N GLN A 241 13.53 -8.55 30.16
CA GLN A 241 14.52 -7.83 29.36
C GLN A 241 13.88 -6.91 28.31
N SER A 242 12.59 -7.07 28.05
CA SER A 242 11.85 -6.27 27.08
C SER A 242 11.37 -4.96 27.70
N LYS A 243 12.00 -3.84 27.33
CA LYS A 243 11.62 -2.48 27.77
C LYS A 243 10.14 -2.19 27.60
N HIS A 244 9.55 -2.66 26.49
CA HIS A 244 8.15 -2.40 26.11
C HIS A 244 7.26 -3.65 26.23
N GLY A 245 7.68 -4.67 26.98
CA GLY A 245 6.93 -5.94 27.08
C GLY A 245 5.50 -5.78 27.61
N GLU A 246 5.27 -4.85 28.53
CA GLU A 246 3.92 -4.56 29.04
C GLU A 246 3.00 -3.91 28.00
N ALA A 247 3.56 -3.02 27.15
CA ALA A 247 2.80 -2.42 26.05
C ALA A 247 2.36 -3.50 25.04
N VAL A 248 3.26 -4.44 24.72
CA VAL A 248 2.95 -5.59 23.85
C VAL A 248 1.89 -6.47 24.46
N LYS A 249 2.00 -6.80 25.75
CA LYS A 249 1.02 -7.62 26.45
C LYS A 249 -0.38 -7.01 26.39
N LYS A 250 -0.53 -5.72 26.70
CA LYS A 250 -1.83 -5.03 26.64
C LYS A 250 -2.41 -5.01 25.22
N ALA A 251 -1.56 -4.78 24.21
CA ALA A 251 -1.98 -4.77 22.82
C ALA A 251 -2.51 -6.14 22.37
N LEU A 252 -1.80 -7.22 22.74
CA LEU A 252 -2.23 -8.59 22.44
C LEU A 252 -3.54 -8.95 23.15
N THR A 253 -3.68 -8.58 24.43
CA THR A 253 -4.95 -8.72 25.15
C THR A 253 -6.08 -8.00 24.41
N TRP A 254 -5.87 -6.74 24.03
CA TRP A 254 -6.88 -5.97 23.28
C TRP A 254 -7.25 -6.62 21.96
N LEU A 255 -6.28 -7.13 21.19
CA LEU A 255 -6.52 -7.83 19.93
C LEU A 255 -7.38 -9.08 20.15
N VAL A 256 -7.03 -9.91 21.14
CA VAL A 256 -7.81 -11.11 21.49
C VAL A 256 -9.24 -10.75 21.91
N ASP A 257 -9.40 -9.74 22.76
CA ASP A 257 -10.71 -9.29 23.25
C ASP A 257 -11.57 -8.62 22.16
N SER A 258 -10.94 -8.04 21.14
CA SER A 258 -11.62 -7.41 20.00
C SER A 258 -12.05 -8.41 18.92
N GLN A 259 -11.55 -9.65 18.97
CA GLN A 259 -11.88 -10.68 18.00
C GLN A 259 -13.32 -11.17 18.21
N ASP A 260 -14.09 -11.26 17.13
CA ASP A 260 -15.44 -11.81 17.22
C ASP A 260 -15.46 -13.35 17.27
N LYS A 261 -16.65 -13.92 17.46
CA LYS A 261 -16.86 -15.37 17.49
C LYS A 261 -16.52 -16.09 16.18
N TYR A 262 -16.36 -15.37 15.08
CA TYR A 262 -15.98 -15.90 13.77
C TYR A 262 -14.47 -15.83 13.50
N GLY A 263 -13.73 -15.14 14.37
CA GLY A 263 -12.30 -14.89 14.18
C GLY A 263 -12.00 -13.58 13.45
N SER A 264 -13.01 -12.77 13.13
CA SER A 264 -12.79 -11.44 12.56
C SER A 264 -12.12 -10.53 13.57
N MET A 265 -11.17 -9.73 13.10
CA MET A 265 -10.51 -8.70 13.92
C MET A 265 -11.08 -7.31 13.63
N ASP A 266 -12.15 -7.26 12.84
CA ASP A 266 -12.87 -6.02 12.55
C ASP A 266 -14.40 -6.22 12.47
N PRO A 267 -15.02 -6.67 13.58
CA PRO A 267 -16.45 -6.96 13.59
C PRO A 267 -17.32 -5.72 13.37
N GLN A 268 -16.82 -4.53 13.72
CA GLN A 268 -17.54 -3.27 13.60
C GLN A 268 -17.73 -2.84 12.15
N PHE A 269 -16.85 -3.29 11.25
CA PHE A 269 -16.86 -2.91 9.83
C PHE A 269 -17.01 -4.12 8.92
N ALA A 270 -17.89 -5.06 9.29
CA ALA A 270 -18.32 -6.14 8.42
C ALA A 270 -17.15 -7.04 7.94
N GLY A 271 -16.12 -7.22 8.79
CA GLY A 271 -14.93 -7.98 8.43
C GLY A 271 -14.08 -7.28 7.37
N TYR A 272 -13.84 -5.99 7.53
CA TYR A 272 -12.96 -5.23 6.65
C TYR A 272 -11.54 -5.83 6.66
N MET A 273 -11.13 -6.37 5.51
CA MET A 273 -9.99 -7.29 5.44
C MET A 273 -8.63 -6.61 5.60
N TYR A 274 -8.54 -5.29 5.42
CA TYR A 274 -7.31 -4.53 5.69
C TYR A 274 -6.97 -4.59 7.17
N THR A 275 -7.92 -4.22 8.03
CA THR A 275 -7.78 -4.31 9.50
C THR A 275 -7.56 -5.75 9.91
N HIS A 276 -8.39 -6.66 9.39
CA HIS A 276 -8.27 -8.08 9.72
C HIS A 276 -6.89 -8.66 9.40
N GLY A 277 -6.40 -8.49 8.17
CA GLY A 277 -5.12 -9.06 7.75
C GLY A 277 -3.94 -8.57 8.58
N ILE A 278 -3.92 -7.28 8.92
CA ILE A 278 -2.88 -6.69 9.78
C ILE A 278 -2.94 -7.24 11.21
N CYS A 279 -4.13 -7.27 11.81
CA CYS A 279 -4.31 -7.80 13.17
C CYS A 279 -4.03 -9.30 13.25
N ALA A 280 -4.47 -10.07 12.24
CA ALA A 280 -4.19 -11.50 12.12
C ALA A 280 -2.68 -11.75 11.99
N PHE A 281 -1.96 -10.94 11.21
CA PHE A 281 -0.51 -10.98 11.10
C PHE A 281 0.16 -10.73 12.47
N ALA A 282 -0.27 -9.72 13.21
CA ALA A 282 0.23 -9.43 14.55
C ALA A 282 0.03 -10.61 15.53
N LEU A 283 -1.19 -11.17 15.60
CA LEU A 283 -1.49 -12.30 16.48
C LEU A 283 -0.70 -13.57 16.10
N CYS A 284 -0.63 -13.88 14.80
CA CYS A 284 0.09 -15.06 14.33
C CYS A 284 1.59 -14.92 14.55
N GLU A 285 2.18 -13.74 14.33
CA GLU A 285 3.60 -13.50 14.58
C GLU A 285 3.91 -13.54 16.09
N ALA A 286 3.06 -12.94 16.93
CA ALA A 286 3.19 -13.02 18.38
C ALA A 286 3.16 -14.47 18.87
N TYR A 287 2.22 -15.28 18.37
CA TYR A 287 2.15 -16.70 18.70
C TYR A 287 3.37 -17.47 18.19
N ALA A 288 3.84 -17.19 16.96
CA ALA A 288 5.02 -17.82 16.41
C ALA A 288 6.27 -17.56 17.27
N LEU A 289 6.44 -16.34 17.78
CA LEU A 289 7.56 -15.93 18.63
C LEU A 289 7.47 -16.46 20.07
N THR A 290 6.28 -16.46 20.67
CA THR A 290 6.08 -16.78 22.10
C THR A 290 5.73 -18.25 22.37
N GLN A 291 5.04 -18.88 21.42
CA GLN A 291 4.30 -20.14 21.63
C GLN A 291 3.31 -20.08 22.81
N ASP A 292 2.85 -18.89 23.20
CA ASP A 292 1.91 -18.71 24.31
C ASP A 292 0.57 -19.43 24.02
N PRO A 293 0.18 -20.44 24.82
CA PRO A 293 -1.09 -21.14 24.64
C PRO A 293 -2.31 -20.23 24.66
N ALA A 294 -2.26 -19.09 25.37
CA ALA A 294 -3.35 -18.13 25.44
C ALA A 294 -3.65 -17.49 24.08
N LEU A 295 -2.64 -17.34 23.22
CA LEU A 295 -2.79 -16.74 21.88
C LEU A 295 -3.22 -17.74 20.82
N ARG A 296 -2.93 -19.04 21.00
CA ARG A 296 -3.12 -20.08 19.97
C ARG A 296 -4.53 -20.10 19.41
N LYS A 297 -5.55 -20.05 20.27
CA LYS A 297 -6.96 -20.11 19.84
C LYS A 297 -7.36 -18.90 19.01
N ALA A 298 -6.99 -17.70 19.46
CA ALA A 298 -7.31 -16.46 18.76
C ALA A 298 -6.58 -16.37 17.41
N ALA A 299 -5.29 -16.72 17.39
CA ALA A 299 -4.50 -16.76 16.16
C ALA A 299 -5.06 -17.79 15.15
N GLN A 300 -5.38 -19.02 15.59
CA GLN A 300 -5.98 -20.03 14.71
C GLN A 300 -7.35 -19.60 14.17
N SER A 301 -8.15 -18.87 14.97
CA SER A 301 -9.45 -18.34 14.55
C SER A 301 -9.30 -17.21 13.54
N ALA A 302 -8.29 -16.34 13.70
CA ALA A 302 -7.99 -15.30 12.71
C ALA A 302 -7.57 -15.91 11.37
N VAL A 303 -6.70 -16.92 11.39
CA VAL A 303 -6.31 -17.70 10.20
C VAL A 303 -7.52 -18.31 9.52
N ALA A 304 -8.41 -18.88 10.31
CA ALA A 304 -9.63 -19.49 9.80
C ALA A 304 -10.56 -18.49 9.11
N PHE A 305 -10.76 -17.31 9.72
CA PHE A 305 -11.49 -16.22 9.09
C PHE A 305 -10.83 -15.78 7.78
N THR A 306 -9.50 -15.65 7.76
CA THR A 306 -8.74 -15.31 6.55
C THR A 306 -8.99 -16.34 5.45
N VAL A 307 -8.89 -17.64 5.75
CA VAL A 307 -9.12 -18.71 4.77
C VAL A 307 -10.56 -18.68 4.23
N ASP A 308 -11.57 -18.53 5.09
CA ASP A 308 -12.97 -18.48 4.64
C ASP A 308 -13.28 -17.22 3.83
N ALA A 309 -12.63 -16.08 4.10
CA ALA A 309 -12.78 -14.84 3.34
C ALA A 309 -12.11 -14.85 1.95
N GLN A 310 -11.38 -15.91 1.59
CA GLN A 310 -10.69 -16.01 0.31
C GLN A 310 -11.70 -16.08 -0.86
N GLN A 311 -11.49 -15.23 -1.86
CA GLN A 311 -12.40 -15.01 -2.97
C GLN A 311 -12.24 -16.09 -4.05
N SER A 312 -13.26 -16.28 -4.89
CA SER A 312 -13.20 -17.25 -6.00
C SER A 312 -12.07 -16.96 -7.00
N SER A 313 -11.67 -15.69 -7.11
CA SER A 313 -10.51 -15.25 -7.89
C SER A 313 -9.15 -15.56 -7.26
N GLY A 314 -9.13 -16.11 -6.04
CA GLY A 314 -7.97 -16.74 -5.38
C GLY A 314 -7.24 -15.88 -4.34
N GLY A 315 -7.40 -14.56 -4.37
CA GLY A 315 -6.92 -13.65 -3.32
C GLY A 315 -8.03 -13.18 -2.40
N TRP A 316 -7.88 -11.99 -1.82
CA TRP A 316 -8.82 -11.38 -0.87
C TRP A 316 -9.24 -9.98 -1.32
N ASP A 317 -10.46 -9.56 -0.97
CA ASP A 317 -10.98 -8.23 -1.27
C ASP A 317 -11.18 -7.42 0.01
N TYR A 318 -11.57 -6.16 -0.11
CA TYR A 318 -11.81 -5.26 1.03
C TYR A 318 -12.79 -5.82 2.08
N MET A 319 -13.73 -6.65 1.65
CA MET A 319 -14.75 -7.22 2.51
C MET A 319 -14.65 -8.75 2.49
N ALA A 320 -14.98 -9.38 3.61
CA ALA A 320 -14.94 -10.83 3.74
C ALA A 320 -16.03 -11.55 2.93
N TYR A 321 -17.08 -10.85 2.49
CA TYR A 321 -18.15 -11.46 1.71
C TYR A 321 -17.69 -11.81 0.28
N PRO A 322 -18.29 -12.82 -0.37
CA PRO A 322 -17.91 -13.22 -1.72
C PRO A 322 -18.25 -12.13 -2.75
N SER A 323 -17.23 -11.41 -3.24
CA SER A 323 -17.34 -10.42 -4.32
C SER A 323 -16.92 -11.00 -5.68
N GLY A 324 -16.13 -12.08 -5.66
CA GLY A 324 -15.48 -12.62 -6.86
C GLY A 324 -14.36 -11.74 -7.42
N ARG A 325 -13.97 -10.70 -6.67
CA ARG A 325 -12.81 -9.86 -6.93
C ARG A 325 -11.72 -10.19 -5.91
N SER A 326 -10.47 -10.15 -6.31
CA SER A 326 -9.31 -10.17 -5.41
C SER A 326 -8.49 -8.91 -5.61
N ASP A 327 -8.14 -8.28 -4.50
CA ASP A 327 -7.33 -7.07 -4.41
C ASP A 327 -5.89 -7.41 -4.04
N SER A 328 -4.93 -6.91 -4.81
CA SER A 328 -3.51 -7.21 -4.60
C SER A 328 -2.97 -6.68 -3.27
N SER A 329 -3.49 -5.56 -2.79
CA SER A 329 -3.01 -4.93 -1.56
C SER A 329 -3.54 -5.62 -0.29
N ILE A 330 -4.81 -6.00 -0.28
CA ILE A 330 -5.40 -6.80 0.80
C ILE A 330 -4.75 -8.19 0.85
N SER A 331 -4.59 -8.81 -0.32
CA SER A 331 -4.03 -10.16 -0.43
C SER A 331 -2.62 -10.23 0.15
N SER A 332 -1.84 -9.15 0.03
CA SER A 332 -0.51 -9.05 0.63
C SER A 332 -0.53 -9.21 2.16
N TRP A 333 -1.42 -8.48 2.86
CA TRP A 333 -1.58 -8.62 4.31
C TRP A 333 -2.08 -10.00 4.73
N CYS A 334 -3.04 -10.56 3.97
CA CYS A 334 -3.57 -11.89 4.24
C CYS A 334 -2.48 -12.96 4.10
N VAL A 335 -1.67 -12.91 3.03
CA VAL A 335 -0.56 -13.85 2.83
C VAL A 335 0.50 -13.71 3.92
N MET A 336 0.86 -12.49 4.35
CA MET A 336 1.77 -12.30 5.48
C MET A 336 1.23 -12.93 6.77
N SER A 337 -0.08 -12.80 7.05
CA SER A 337 -0.70 -13.45 8.20
C SER A 337 -0.63 -14.99 8.12
N LEU A 338 -0.90 -15.59 6.96
CA LEU A 338 -0.80 -17.04 6.74
C LEU A 338 0.65 -17.53 6.84
N ARG A 339 1.62 -16.71 6.42
CA ARG A 339 3.05 -17.03 6.53
C ARG A 339 3.49 -17.06 8.00
N SER A 340 3.06 -16.08 8.80
CA SER A 340 3.30 -16.10 10.25
C SER A 340 2.57 -17.24 10.95
N ALA A 341 1.36 -17.58 10.51
CA ALA A 341 0.63 -18.74 11.00
C ALA A 341 1.42 -20.03 10.76
N ARG A 342 2.01 -20.20 9.58
CA ARG A 342 2.89 -21.33 9.26
C ARG A 342 4.12 -21.36 10.17
N ALA A 343 4.76 -20.21 10.42
CA ALA A 343 5.90 -20.12 11.36
C ALA A 343 5.51 -20.56 12.78
N GLY A 344 4.28 -20.26 13.21
CA GLY A 344 3.71 -20.72 14.48
C GLY A 344 3.09 -22.12 14.46
N ARG A 345 3.22 -22.88 13.36
CA ARG A 345 2.59 -24.21 13.18
C ARG A 345 1.08 -24.22 13.43
N LEU A 346 0.40 -23.17 12.98
CA LEU A 346 -1.05 -23.10 12.90
C LEU A 346 -1.53 -23.72 11.58
N ALA A 347 -2.72 -24.31 11.59
CA ALA A 347 -3.27 -25.00 10.43
C ALA A 347 -3.71 -23.99 9.35
N VAL A 348 -3.21 -24.17 8.13
CA VAL A 348 -3.60 -23.43 6.91
C VAL A 348 -3.78 -24.47 5.80
N PRO A 349 -4.92 -24.52 5.11
CA PRO A 349 -5.14 -25.54 4.07
C PRO A 349 -4.28 -25.26 2.83
N GLU A 350 -3.80 -26.33 2.19
CA GLU A 350 -2.94 -26.23 1.00
C GLU A 350 -3.62 -25.46 -0.14
N LYS A 351 -4.94 -25.66 -0.28
CA LYS A 351 -5.76 -24.98 -1.27
C LYS A 351 -5.68 -23.45 -1.19
N ALA A 352 -5.59 -22.87 0.01
CA ALA A 352 -5.50 -21.42 0.17
C ALA A 352 -4.23 -20.85 -0.47
N TRP A 353 -3.10 -21.57 -0.34
CA TRP A 353 -1.82 -21.21 -0.95
C TRP A 353 -1.88 -21.32 -2.48
N LYS A 354 -2.39 -22.44 -3.00
CA LYS A 354 -2.55 -22.68 -4.44
C LYS A 354 -3.42 -21.59 -5.09
N ASN A 355 -4.51 -21.23 -4.44
CA ASN A 355 -5.41 -20.16 -4.89
C ASN A 355 -4.71 -18.80 -4.93
N ALA A 356 -3.95 -18.46 -3.89
CA ALA A 356 -3.20 -17.20 -3.84
C ALA A 356 -2.13 -17.12 -4.94
N ILE A 357 -1.39 -18.21 -5.18
CA ILE A 357 -0.42 -18.29 -6.29
C ILE A 357 -1.13 -18.04 -7.63
N ALA A 358 -2.21 -18.77 -7.89
CA ALA A 358 -2.97 -18.62 -9.14
C ALA A 358 -3.54 -17.21 -9.32
N PHE A 359 -3.99 -16.55 -8.24
CA PHE A 359 -4.38 -15.14 -8.27
C PHE A 359 -3.22 -14.25 -8.70
N THR A 360 -2.06 -14.41 -8.07
CA THR A 360 -0.89 -13.57 -8.38
C THR A 360 -0.36 -13.79 -9.79
N ASP A 361 -0.47 -15.01 -10.35
CA ASP A 361 -0.12 -15.27 -11.75
C ASP A 361 -1.03 -14.52 -12.72
N ARG A 362 -2.33 -14.43 -12.40
CA ARG A 362 -3.29 -13.65 -13.20
C ARG A 362 -3.08 -12.15 -13.07
N ALA A 363 -2.69 -11.68 -11.89
CA ALA A 363 -2.47 -10.26 -11.63
C ALA A 363 -1.16 -9.73 -12.26
N LEU A 364 -0.17 -10.59 -12.51
CA LEU A 364 1.12 -10.21 -13.07
C LEU A 364 1.10 -10.07 -14.60
N HIS A 365 1.30 -8.84 -15.08
CA HIS A 365 1.56 -8.57 -16.49
C HIS A 365 3.06 -8.79 -16.82
N ARG A 366 3.42 -10.02 -17.18
CA ARG A 366 4.82 -10.47 -17.38
C ARG A 366 5.65 -9.61 -18.34
N GLU A 367 5.02 -9.09 -19.40
CA GLU A 367 5.69 -8.25 -20.40
C GLU A 367 6.15 -6.91 -19.82
N THR A 368 5.33 -6.30 -18.95
CA THR A 368 5.59 -4.96 -18.40
C THR A 368 6.17 -4.98 -16.98
N GLY A 369 6.09 -6.13 -16.29
CA GLY A 369 6.35 -6.23 -14.85
C GLY A 369 5.33 -5.46 -13.98
N ASN A 370 4.20 -5.03 -14.55
CA ASN A 370 3.13 -4.38 -13.80
C ASN A 370 2.27 -5.43 -13.10
N PHE A 371 1.72 -5.08 -11.94
CA PHE A 371 0.83 -5.96 -11.19
C PHE A 371 -0.53 -5.30 -11.03
N ALA A 372 -1.58 -5.99 -11.47
CA ALA A 372 -2.95 -5.49 -11.45
C ALA A 372 -3.38 -5.10 -10.04
N TYR A 373 -4.22 -4.07 -9.94
CA TYR A 373 -4.80 -3.67 -8.65
C TYR A 373 -5.80 -4.71 -8.14
N GLY A 374 -6.64 -5.21 -9.04
CA GLY A 374 -7.55 -6.29 -8.73
C GLY A 374 -7.80 -7.22 -9.92
N VAL A 375 -8.15 -8.45 -9.60
CA VAL A 375 -8.56 -9.49 -10.56
C VAL A 375 -10.01 -9.85 -10.25
N THR A 376 -10.89 -9.74 -11.22
CA THR A 376 -12.30 -10.14 -11.10
C THR A 376 -12.57 -11.39 -11.92
N GLY A 377 -13.46 -12.24 -11.43
CA GLY A 377 -14.00 -13.34 -12.23
C GLY A 377 -14.28 -14.62 -11.44
N VAL A 378 -14.78 -15.58 -12.19
CA VAL A 378 -14.97 -16.97 -11.79
C VAL A 378 -14.41 -17.85 -12.89
N GLU A 379 -13.97 -19.06 -12.54
CA GLU A 379 -13.26 -20.03 -13.37
C GLU A 379 -13.48 -19.87 -14.90
N GLY A 380 -12.38 -19.61 -15.61
CA GLY A 380 -12.35 -19.49 -17.08
C GLY A 380 -12.59 -18.08 -17.65
N HIS A 381 -13.12 -17.14 -16.87
CA HIS A 381 -13.41 -15.78 -17.33
C HIS A 381 -12.90 -14.74 -16.33
N TRP A 382 -11.84 -14.01 -16.70
CA TRP A 382 -11.13 -13.09 -15.81
C TRP A 382 -10.99 -11.69 -16.41
N GLY A 383 -11.08 -10.67 -15.55
CA GLY A 383 -10.76 -9.29 -15.85
C GLY A 383 -9.74 -8.72 -14.87
N THR A 384 -8.92 -7.77 -15.31
CA THR A 384 -7.96 -7.09 -14.44
C THR A 384 -8.21 -5.59 -14.40
N GLN A 385 -8.00 -5.00 -13.22
CA GLN A 385 -8.00 -3.55 -13.02
C GLN A 385 -6.56 -3.04 -13.14
N PRO A 386 -6.32 -1.90 -13.83
CA PRO A 386 -4.98 -1.36 -14.01
C PRO A 386 -4.21 -1.23 -12.69
N GLY A 387 -2.96 -1.66 -12.73
CA GLY A 387 -2.02 -1.63 -11.60
C GLY A 387 -1.20 -0.35 -11.49
N CYS A 388 -0.43 -0.25 -10.41
CA CYS A 388 0.58 0.79 -10.20
C CYS A 388 1.82 0.21 -9.52
N ASN A 389 2.88 1.02 -9.34
CA ASN A 389 4.12 0.56 -8.69
C ASN A 389 3.90 0.07 -7.25
N THR A 390 2.91 0.62 -6.53
CA THR A 390 2.47 0.10 -5.23
C THR A 390 1.96 -1.33 -5.32
N MET A 391 1.17 -1.64 -6.34
CA MET A 391 0.68 -3.01 -6.56
C MET A 391 1.78 -3.92 -7.07
N THR A 392 2.72 -3.42 -7.88
CA THR A 392 3.93 -4.18 -8.24
C THR A 392 4.75 -4.55 -7.01
N ALA A 393 4.96 -3.62 -6.08
CA ALA A 393 5.67 -3.88 -4.84
C ALA A 393 4.95 -4.93 -3.98
N ALA A 394 3.66 -4.71 -3.72
CA ALA A 394 2.84 -5.62 -2.91
C ALA A 394 2.72 -7.01 -3.56
N GLY A 395 2.53 -7.06 -4.88
CA GLY A 395 2.43 -8.29 -5.66
C GLY A 395 3.74 -9.09 -5.66
N LEU A 396 4.89 -8.42 -5.84
CA LEU A 396 6.20 -9.08 -5.76
C LEU A 396 6.46 -9.63 -4.36
N ALA A 397 6.29 -8.82 -3.31
CA ALA A 397 6.44 -9.25 -1.93
C ALA A 397 5.50 -10.42 -1.59
N THR A 398 4.26 -10.39 -2.07
CA THR A 398 3.30 -11.48 -1.90
C THR A 398 3.81 -12.77 -2.55
N ARG A 399 4.27 -12.70 -3.80
CA ARG A 399 4.80 -13.87 -4.53
C ARG A 399 6.05 -14.45 -3.88
N GLN A 400 6.91 -13.59 -3.34
CA GLN A 400 8.06 -13.98 -2.52
C GLN A 400 7.64 -14.75 -1.26
N TYR A 401 6.66 -14.25 -0.51
CA TYR A 401 6.13 -14.95 0.67
C TYR A 401 5.38 -16.24 0.33
N LEU A 402 4.79 -16.33 -0.86
CA LEU A 402 4.21 -17.57 -1.41
C LEU A 402 5.28 -18.57 -1.86
N GLY A 403 6.56 -18.18 -1.92
CA GLY A 403 7.66 -19.04 -2.38
C GLY A 403 7.72 -19.20 -3.90
N VAL A 404 7.10 -18.29 -4.65
CA VAL A 404 7.14 -18.31 -6.12
C VAL A 404 8.49 -17.75 -6.57
N HIS A 405 9.21 -18.50 -7.41
CA HIS A 405 10.44 -18.03 -8.06
C HIS A 405 10.09 -17.42 -9.41
N GLU A 406 10.46 -16.15 -9.61
CA GLU A 406 10.19 -15.45 -10.85
C GLU A 406 11.19 -15.80 -11.95
N ASP A 407 10.71 -15.71 -13.20
CA ASP A 407 11.60 -15.61 -14.35
C ASP A 407 12.55 -14.40 -14.15
N PRO A 408 13.87 -14.54 -14.37
CA PRO A 408 14.84 -13.47 -14.11
C PRO A 408 14.53 -12.16 -14.85
N GLN A 409 13.98 -12.23 -16.06
CA GLN A 409 13.66 -11.02 -16.83
C GLN A 409 12.40 -10.34 -16.27
N VAL A 410 11.39 -11.12 -15.88
CA VAL A 410 10.19 -10.60 -15.20
C VAL A 410 10.57 -9.95 -13.87
N LEU A 411 11.40 -10.61 -13.05
CA LEU A 411 11.90 -10.07 -11.79
C LEU A 411 12.65 -8.76 -12.00
N SER A 412 13.58 -8.73 -12.97
CA SER A 412 14.35 -7.53 -13.31
C SER A 412 13.43 -6.36 -13.71
N ARG A 413 12.40 -6.61 -14.52
CA ARG A 413 11.39 -5.58 -14.88
C ARG A 413 10.64 -5.07 -13.65
N MET A 414 10.18 -5.96 -12.78
CA MET A 414 9.47 -5.56 -11.56
C MET A 414 10.36 -4.72 -10.65
N LEU A 415 11.60 -5.15 -10.39
CA LEU A 415 12.56 -4.43 -9.55
C LEU A 415 12.95 -3.06 -10.14
N ALA A 416 13.17 -2.98 -11.45
CA ALA A 416 13.45 -1.71 -12.12
C ALA A 416 12.32 -0.69 -11.94
N ARG A 417 11.05 -1.13 -11.90
CA ARG A 417 9.91 -0.24 -11.60
C ARG A 417 9.95 0.28 -10.16
N LEU A 418 10.33 -0.55 -9.20
CA LEU A 418 10.44 -0.15 -7.79
C LEU A 418 11.60 0.84 -7.61
N GLU A 419 12.78 0.49 -8.12
CA GLU A 419 13.99 1.31 -8.02
C GLU A 419 13.86 2.67 -8.73
N GLY A 420 13.00 2.76 -9.75
CA GLY A 420 12.68 4.01 -10.45
C GLY A 420 11.87 5.01 -9.61
N VAL A 421 11.21 4.55 -8.55
CA VAL A 421 10.43 5.39 -7.61
C VAL A 421 10.89 5.11 -6.17
N PRO A 422 12.13 5.47 -5.79
CA PRO A 422 12.57 5.28 -4.41
C PRO A 422 11.90 6.30 -3.47
N PRO A 423 11.88 6.07 -2.14
CA PRO A 423 11.39 7.06 -1.18
C PRO A 423 12.20 8.37 -1.28
N ARG A 424 11.54 9.52 -1.18
CA ARG A 424 12.18 10.84 -1.27
C ARG A 424 11.56 11.81 -0.27
N TYR A 425 12.36 12.72 0.29
CA TYR A 425 11.86 13.84 1.08
C TYR A 425 12.33 15.15 0.45
N ASP A 426 11.47 15.80 -0.32
CA ASP A 426 11.74 17.06 -1.04
C ASP A 426 11.16 18.30 -0.34
N GLY A 427 10.61 18.17 0.88
CA GLY A 427 10.09 19.31 1.66
C GLY A 427 8.81 19.94 1.09
N GLU A 428 8.47 19.65 -0.17
CA GLU A 428 7.17 19.93 -0.79
C GLU A 428 6.17 18.86 -0.36
N ALA A 429 5.85 18.88 0.94
CA ALA A 429 4.73 18.12 1.47
C ALA A 429 3.47 18.40 0.64
N GLY A 430 2.87 17.35 0.08
CA GLY A 430 1.45 17.41 -0.32
C GLY A 430 1.12 17.62 -1.80
N GLN A 431 2.05 17.45 -2.74
CA GLN A 431 1.67 17.25 -4.15
C GLN A 431 1.85 15.78 -4.56
N CYS A 432 1.12 14.90 -3.90
CA CYS A 432 0.82 13.58 -4.44
C CYS A 432 -0.60 13.67 -5.02
N PRO A 433 -0.76 14.12 -6.28
CA PRO A 433 -2.08 14.26 -6.89
C PRO A 433 -2.71 12.88 -7.05
N ASN A 434 -3.62 12.60 -6.13
CA ASN A 434 -4.64 11.55 -6.14
C ASN A 434 -4.17 10.11 -6.41
N TRP A 435 -4.77 9.21 -5.63
CA TRP A 435 -5.11 7.86 -6.06
C TRP A 435 -6.16 7.96 -7.18
N GLY A 436 -5.77 8.51 -8.32
CA GLY A 436 -6.66 8.86 -9.41
C GLY A 436 -7.11 7.59 -10.12
N SER A 437 -8.30 7.11 -9.79
CA SER A 437 -9.16 6.34 -10.69
C SER A 437 -9.46 7.21 -11.93
N GLY A 438 -8.48 7.38 -12.81
CA GLY A 438 -8.60 8.33 -13.91
C GLY A 438 -7.39 8.38 -14.84
N GLY A 439 -7.34 7.47 -15.82
CA GLY A 439 -6.91 7.78 -17.19
C GLY A 439 -5.42 7.85 -17.52
N GLU A 440 -4.51 8.14 -16.58
CA GLU A 440 -3.07 8.07 -16.88
C GLU A 440 -2.47 6.76 -16.37
N VAL A 441 -2.57 5.74 -17.22
CA VAL A 441 -2.18 4.34 -16.95
C VAL A 441 -0.66 4.14 -16.86
N ASN A 442 0.16 5.20 -16.77
CA ASN A 442 1.62 5.11 -16.85
C ASN A 442 2.44 6.01 -15.90
N THR A 443 1.80 6.76 -14.99
CA THR A 443 2.51 7.82 -14.23
C THR A 443 2.21 7.84 -12.73
N CYS A 444 1.87 6.72 -12.09
CA CYS A 444 1.94 6.65 -10.62
C CYS A 444 3.40 6.75 -10.14
N LYS A 445 3.94 7.97 -10.12
CA LYS A 445 5.25 8.40 -9.62
C LYS A 445 5.26 8.51 -8.09
N HIS A 446 4.26 7.96 -7.42
CA HIS A 446 3.97 8.22 -6.02
C HIS A 446 4.64 7.19 -5.12
N TRP A 447 5.40 7.66 -4.13
CA TRP A 447 5.81 6.84 -3.00
C TRP A 447 4.83 7.10 -1.84
N THR A 448 4.27 6.03 -1.31
CA THR A 448 3.47 6.01 -0.08
C THR A 448 4.22 5.19 0.96
N LEU A 449 3.88 5.30 2.25
CA LEU A 449 4.54 4.44 3.25
C LEU A 449 4.21 2.96 3.02
N TYR A 450 3.00 2.67 2.56
CA TYR A 450 2.61 1.32 2.14
C TYR A 450 3.44 0.80 0.97
N TYR A 451 3.69 1.63 -0.04
CA TYR A 451 4.60 1.29 -1.14
C TYR A 451 6.02 1.08 -0.63
N THR A 452 6.56 2.01 0.15
CA THR A 452 7.92 1.93 0.69
C THR A 452 8.10 0.64 1.49
N TYR A 453 7.16 0.30 2.36
CA TYR A 453 7.17 -0.95 3.11
C TYR A 453 7.26 -2.19 2.22
N ASN A 454 6.35 -2.32 1.24
CA ASN A 454 6.33 -3.49 0.35
C ASN A 454 7.54 -3.53 -0.59
N ALA A 455 8.00 -2.38 -1.08
CA ALA A 455 9.15 -2.30 -1.97
C ALA A 455 10.46 -2.59 -1.20
N THR A 456 10.56 -2.16 0.06
CA THR A 456 11.66 -2.55 0.95
C THR A 456 11.72 -4.05 1.14
N ILE A 457 10.60 -4.71 1.43
CA ILE A 457 10.53 -6.18 1.52
C ILE A 457 10.92 -6.81 0.18
N ALA A 458 10.36 -6.33 -0.93
CA ALA A 458 10.59 -6.89 -2.25
C ALA A 458 12.06 -6.83 -2.68
N CYS A 459 12.70 -5.66 -2.52
CA CYS A 459 14.10 -5.46 -2.82
C CYS A 459 15.01 -6.22 -1.84
N PHE A 460 14.65 -6.29 -0.55
CA PHE A 460 15.41 -7.04 0.45
C PHE A 460 15.43 -8.54 0.14
N HIS A 461 14.26 -9.11 -0.18
CA HIS A 461 14.14 -10.51 -0.54
C HIS A 461 14.81 -10.84 -1.88
N ALA A 462 14.79 -9.92 -2.85
CA ALA A 462 15.55 -10.07 -4.08
C ALA A 462 17.07 -10.01 -3.83
N GLY A 463 17.52 -9.21 -2.87
CA GLY A 463 18.92 -9.05 -2.51
C GLY A 463 19.76 -8.41 -3.63
N GLY A 464 21.08 -8.60 -3.52
CA GLY A 464 22.05 -8.13 -4.51
C GLY A 464 21.89 -6.65 -4.87
N GLN A 465 22.08 -6.33 -6.15
CA GLN A 465 22.08 -4.94 -6.61
C GLN A 465 20.75 -4.20 -6.35
N ALA A 466 19.62 -4.91 -6.31
CA ALA A 466 18.33 -4.28 -6.04
C ALA A 466 18.27 -3.75 -4.61
N TRP A 467 18.76 -4.54 -3.65
CA TRP A 467 18.91 -4.11 -2.27
C TRP A 467 19.94 -2.99 -2.13
N ASP A 468 21.11 -3.12 -2.79
CA ASP A 468 22.19 -2.13 -2.73
C ASP A 468 21.76 -0.75 -3.26
N ARG A 469 20.86 -0.72 -4.25
CA ARG A 469 20.29 0.53 -4.80
C ARG A 469 19.12 1.09 -3.97
N TRP A 470 18.34 0.22 -3.33
CA TRP A 470 17.15 0.61 -2.58
C TRP A 470 17.47 1.08 -1.16
N ASN A 471 18.21 0.28 -0.41
CA ASN A 471 18.42 0.46 1.02
C ASN A 471 19.02 1.83 1.39
N PRO A 472 20.09 2.33 0.75
CA PRO A 472 20.66 3.63 1.10
C PRO A 472 19.63 4.77 1.00
N LYS A 473 18.79 4.76 -0.06
CA LYS A 473 17.76 5.79 -0.28
C LYS A 473 16.64 5.70 0.74
N MET A 474 16.16 4.48 1.01
CA MET A 474 15.13 4.24 2.03
C MET A 474 15.63 4.65 3.42
N ARG A 475 16.84 4.21 3.80
CA ARG A 475 17.46 4.51 5.10
C ARG A 475 17.66 6.01 5.29
N GLU A 476 18.28 6.68 4.32
CA GLU A 476 18.50 8.13 4.37
C GLU A 476 17.18 8.90 4.52
N CYS A 477 16.19 8.61 3.68
CA CYS A 477 14.87 9.26 3.73
C CYS A 477 14.20 9.06 5.10
N THR A 478 14.18 7.82 5.59
CA THR A 478 13.53 7.47 6.86
C THR A 478 14.22 8.14 8.04
N LEU A 479 15.56 8.12 8.10
CA LEU A 479 16.31 8.73 9.20
C LEU A 479 16.21 10.25 9.23
N LYS A 480 16.23 10.89 8.04
CA LYS A 480 16.15 12.35 7.88
C LYS A 480 14.78 12.90 8.27
N THR A 481 13.73 12.12 8.07
CA THR A 481 12.33 12.55 8.30
C THR A 481 11.80 12.24 9.69
N GLN A 482 12.56 11.48 10.49
CA GLN A 482 12.19 11.24 11.88
C GLN A 482 12.30 12.52 12.71
N GLU A 483 11.28 12.79 13.51
CA GLU A 483 11.26 13.92 14.42
C GLU A 483 12.35 13.74 15.50
N LYS A 484 13.15 14.78 15.72
CA LYS A 484 14.30 14.71 16.65
C LYS A 484 14.08 15.42 17.99
N THR A 485 13.00 16.18 18.13
CA THR A 485 12.78 17.05 19.29
C THR A 485 11.32 17.05 19.77
N GLY A 486 11.11 17.55 20.99
CA GLY A 486 9.80 17.72 21.59
C GLY A 486 9.05 16.39 21.83
N HIS A 487 7.73 16.49 22.01
CA HIS A 487 6.87 15.31 22.23
C HIS A 487 6.76 14.40 20.99
N ALA A 488 7.10 14.93 19.82
CA ALA A 488 7.10 14.16 18.58
C ALA A 488 8.39 13.35 18.39
N LYS A 489 9.44 13.55 19.21
CA LYS A 489 10.73 12.86 19.05
C LYS A 489 10.52 11.36 18.87
N GLY A 490 11.17 10.80 17.85
CA GLY A 490 11.11 9.38 17.50
C GLY A 490 10.01 9.02 16.51
N SER A 491 8.97 9.84 16.38
CA SER A 491 7.87 9.61 15.44
C SER A 491 8.15 10.14 14.03
N TRP A 492 7.25 9.83 13.09
CA TRP A 492 7.26 10.36 11.73
C TRP A 492 5.98 11.11 11.43
N ALA A 493 6.10 12.31 10.86
CA ALA A 493 4.95 13.09 10.46
C ALA A 493 4.14 12.37 9.37
N PRO A 494 2.79 12.40 9.42
CA PRO A 494 1.92 11.74 8.44
C PRO A 494 1.79 12.56 7.15
N VAL A 495 2.91 12.81 6.46
CA VAL A 495 2.98 13.72 5.30
C VAL A 495 2.75 13.03 3.95
N THR A 496 2.79 11.70 3.90
CA THR A 496 2.44 10.92 2.71
C THR A 496 0.92 10.86 2.51
N THR A 497 0.43 10.52 1.31
CA THR A 497 -1.02 10.46 1.05
C THR A 497 -1.76 9.48 1.97
N ASP A 498 -1.20 8.29 2.14
CA ASP A 498 -1.72 7.26 3.04
C ASP A 498 -1.50 7.61 4.52
N GLY A 499 -0.35 8.23 4.83
CA GLY A 499 -0.04 8.77 6.14
C GLY A 499 -1.04 9.84 6.56
N ALA A 500 -1.39 10.77 5.68
CA ALA A 500 -2.30 11.88 5.97
C ALA A 500 -3.72 11.40 6.28
N GLY A 501 -4.16 10.27 5.72
CA GLY A 501 -5.48 9.67 5.97
C GLY A 501 -5.53 8.66 7.13
N THR A 502 -4.38 8.13 7.56
CA THR A 502 -4.31 7.09 8.63
C THR A 502 -3.64 7.61 9.91
N GLY A 503 -2.76 8.61 9.77
CA GLY A 503 -2.20 9.39 10.85
C GLY A 503 -0.79 8.99 11.32
N ARG A 504 -0.29 9.73 12.32
CA ARG A 504 1.09 9.62 12.83
C ARG A 504 1.45 8.25 13.40
N ILE A 505 0.50 7.54 14.02
CA ILE A 505 0.72 6.16 14.52
C ILE A 505 1.07 5.23 13.36
N TYR A 506 0.28 5.25 12.29
CA TYR A 506 0.54 4.49 11.08
C TYR A 506 1.90 4.84 10.47
N ALA A 507 2.17 6.15 10.36
CA ALA A 507 3.43 6.63 9.80
C ALA A 507 4.64 6.16 10.62
N THR A 508 4.54 6.20 11.94
CA THR A 508 5.61 5.79 12.84
C THR A 508 5.81 4.28 12.80
N ALA A 509 4.73 3.50 12.90
CA ALA A 509 4.82 2.04 12.87
C ALA A 509 5.43 1.52 11.56
N LEU A 510 5.00 2.02 10.39
CA LEU A 510 5.57 1.56 9.11
C LEU A 510 7.03 1.99 8.92
N ASN A 511 7.44 3.18 9.35
CA ASN A 511 8.84 3.59 9.25
C ASN A 511 9.74 2.77 10.18
N VAL A 512 9.27 2.46 11.39
CA VAL A 512 9.93 1.52 12.30
C VAL A 512 10.08 0.15 11.61
N MET A 513 9.00 -0.40 11.06
CA MET A 513 9.04 -1.70 10.36
C MET A 513 9.95 -1.70 9.12
N ASN A 514 10.10 -0.57 8.42
CA ASN A 514 11.06 -0.44 7.32
C ASN A 514 12.51 -0.55 7.81
N LEU A 515 12.83 0.04 8.97
CA LEU A 515 14.16 -0.03 9.58
C LEU A 515 14.42 -1.37 10.28
N GLU A 516 13.39 -2.17 10.53
CA GLU A 516 13.52 -3.52 11.08
C GLU A 516 13.89 -4.59 10.05
N VAL A 517 13.74 -4.29 8.75
CA VAL A 517 13.90 -5.26 7.66
C VAL A 517 15.20 -6.06 7.74
N TYR A 518 16.28 -5.43 8.23
CA TYR A 518 17.61 -6.03 8.32
C TYR A 518 17.62 -7.32 9.16
N TYR A 519 16.86 -7.36 10.24
CA TYR A 519 16.87 -8.47 11.21
C TYR A 519 15.51 -9.16 11.37
N ARG A 520 14.43 -8.51 10.92
CA ARG A 520 13.07 -9.03 11.06
C ARG A 520 12.78 -10.20 10.14
N TYR A 521 13.35 -10.17 8.94
CA TYR A 521 13.10 -11.15 7.89
C TYR A 521 14.39 -11.87 7.49
N LEU A 522 14.31 -13.19 7.34
CA LEU A 522 15.29 -13.93 6.55
C LEU A 522 14.96 -13.74 5.07
N PRO A 523 15.92 -13.36 4.21
CA PRO A 523 15.70 -13.30 2.77
C PRO A 523 15.16 -14.63 2.24
N CYS A 524 13.92 -14.65 1.75
CA CYS A 524 13.14 -15.86 1.50
C CYS A 524 13.70 -16.80 0.42
N TYR A 525 14.69 -16.34 -0.35
CA TYR A 525 15.37 -17.10 -1.40
C TYR A 525 16.82 -17.49 -1.07
N GLN A 526 17.26 -17.31 0.18
CA GLN A 526 18.49 -17.96 0.61
C GLN A 526 18.23 -19.46 0.77
N GLU A 527 19.19 -20.27 0.31
CA GLU A 527 19.22 -21.73 0.47
C GLU A 527 18.87 -22.08 1.92
N GLY A 528 18.07 -23.12 2.19
CA GLY A 528 17.67 -23.50 3.57
C GLY A 528 16.47 -22.74 4.17
N ALA A 529 16.05 -21.59 3.63
CA ALA A 529 14.93 -20.82 4.23
C ALA A 529 13.57 -21.56 4.22
N GLN A 530 13.33 -22.43 3.23
CA GLN A 530 12.14 -23.29 3.18
C GLN A 530 12.25 -24.49 4.11
N ASP A 531 13.48 -24.98 4.35
CA ASP A 531 13.74 -26.15 5.21
C ASP A 531 13.47 -25.83 6.69
N VAL A 532 13.65 -24.56 7.10
CA VAL A 532 13.35 -24.07 8.46
C VAL A 532 11.84 -24.09 8.77
N LEU A 533 10.97 -23.97 7.75
CA LEU A 533 9.52 -23.87 7.96
C LEU A 533 8.81 -25.22 8.10
N GLY A 534 9.51 -26.33 7.84
CA GLY A 534 8.93 -27.67 7.85
C GLY A 534 7.80 -27.88 6.82
N PRO A 535 7.28 -29.11 6.69
CA PRO A 535 6.17 -29.42 5.80
C PRO A 535 4.90 -28.68 6.25
N LEU A 536 4.05 -28.32 5.29
CA LEU A 536 2.72 -27.79 5.59
C LEU A 536 1.94 -28.82 6.42
N LEU A 537 1.18 -28.33 7.40
CA LEU A 537 0.15 -29.14 8.03
C LEU A 537 -0.81 -29.63 6.94
N SER A 538 -1.17 -30.90 7.00
CA SER A 538 -1.97 -31.57 5.99
C SER A 538 -3.41 -31.05 6.00
N ASP A 539 -4.16 -31.32 4.92
CA ASP A 539 -5.61 -31.07 4.92
C ASP A 539 -6.32 -31.84 6.05
N ALA A 540 -5.73 -32.94 6.56
CA ALA A 540 -6.24 -33.66 7.73
C ALA A 540 -6.09 -32.87 9.03
N ASP A 541 -5.02 -32.07 9.17
CA ASP A 541 -4.83 -31.17 10.32
C ASP A 541 -5.79 -29.96 10.24
N TRP A 542 -6.19 -29.58 9.03
CA TRP A 542 -7.17 -28.53 8.79
C TRP A 542 -8.61 -28.97 9.08
N ALA A 543 -8.97 -30.23 8.79
CA ALA A 543 -10.35 -30.71 8.90
C ALA A 543 -11.00 -30.47 10.29
N PRO A 544 -10.32 -30.71 11.44
CA PRO A 544 -10.87 -30.40 12.77
C PRO A 544 -11.07 -28.91 13.01
N VAL A 545 -10.24 -28.04 12.43
CA VAL A 545 -10.42 -26.59 12.48
C VAL A 545 -11.67 -26.24 11.70
N ALA A 546 -11.75 -26.65 10.42
CA ALA A 546 -12.87 -26.40 9.53
C ALA A 546 -14.22 -26.84 10.12
N ALA A 547 -14.28 -28.02 10.75
CA ALA A 547 -15.50 -28.55 11.37
C ALA A 547 -16.03 -27.69 12.54
N ARG A 548 -15.17 -26.88 13.17
CA ARG A 548 -15.53 -26.02 14.31
C ARG A 548 -15.82 -24.58 13.90
N LEU A 549 -15.53 -24.22 12.65
CA LEU A 549 -15.77 -22.87 12.16
C LEU A 549 -17.25 -22.69 11.88
N PRO A 550 -17.89 -21.69 12.50
CA PRO A 550 -19.14 -21.18 11.95
C PRO A 550 -18.81 -20.65 10.55
N SER A 551 -19.56 -21.08 9.54
CA SER A 551 -19.33 -20.56 8.19
C SER A 551 -19.69 -19.07 8.18
N ILE A 552 -18.68 -18.20 8.07
CA ILE A 552 -18.87 -16.76 7.83
C ILE A 552 -19.68 -16.66 6.55
N ARG A 553 -19.31 -17.40 5.50
CA ARG A 553 -20.12 -17.48 4.28
C ARG A 553 -21.58 -17.88 4.49
N ALA A 554 -22.00 -18.61 5.52
CA ALA A 554 -23.40 -18.97 5.74
C ALA A 554 -24.22 -17.85 6.38
N GLU A 555 -23.68 -17.15 7.37
CA GLU A 555 -24.34 -15.97 7.96
C GLU A 555 -24.34 -14.79 6.98
N TRP A 556 -23.23 -14.62 6.24
CA TRP A 556 -23.12 -13.65 5.17
C TRP A 556 -23.91 -14.09 3.95
N LYS A 557 -24.12 -15.40 3.69
CA LYS A 557 -25.19 -15.87 2.78
C LYS A 557 -26.56 -15.57 3.34
N GLY A 558 -26.77 -15.42 4.64
CA GLY A 558 -27.98 -14.82 5.20
C GLY A 558 -28.12 -13.37 4.72
N VAL A 559 -27.09 -12.55 4.89
CA VAL A 559 -27.02 -11.14 4.43
C VAL A 559 -27.03 -11.01 2.89
N VAL A 560 -26.48 -11.99 2.17
CA VAL A 560 -26.38 -12.05 0.70
C VAL A 560 -27.58 -12.80 0.09
N ASN A 561 -28.30 -13.68 0.80
CA ASN A 561 -29.61 -14.21 0.41
C ASN A 561 -30.71 -13.20 0.69
N VAL A 562 -30.53 -12.39 1.73
CA VAL A 562 -31.17 -11.09 1.87
C VAL A 562 -30.87 -10.26 0.61
N GLY A 563 -29.61 -10.17 0.18
CA GLY A 563 -29.18 -9.61 -1.11
C GLY A 563 -29.42 -10.44 -2.39
N ALA A 564 -30.12 -11.58 -2.33
CA ALA A 564 -30.42 -12.43 -3.49
C ALA A 564 -31.91 -12.72 -3.64
N GLY A 565 -32.76 -12.18 -2.76
CA GLY A 565 -34.21 -12.25 -2.95
C GLY A 565 -35.11 -12.01 -1.75
N VAL A 566 -34.61 -11.84 -0.52
CA VAL A 566 -35.47 -11.42 0.62
C VAL A 566 -34.69 -10.53 1.58
N VAL A 567 -34.45 -9.27 1.22
CA VAL A 567 -34.05 -8.29 2.24
C VAL A 567 -35.23 -8.11 3.18
N ASP A 568 -35.04 -8.23 4.51
CA ASP A 568 -36.08 -7.86 5.46
C ASP A 568 -36.50 -6.40 5.16
N PRO A 569 -37.77 -6.12 4.82
CA PRO A 569 -38.24 -4.77 4.52
C PRO A 569 -37.90 -3.74 5.61
N LYS A 570 -37.75 -4.18 6.88
CA LYS A 570 -37.31 -3.31 7.99
C LYS A 570 -35.89 -2.78 7.80
N THR A 571 -34.98 -3.59 7.24
CA THR A 571 -33.57 -3.21 7.01
C THR A 571 -33.39 -2.32 5.77
N ILE A 572 -34.28 -2.38 4.77
CA ILE A 572 -34.27 -1.44 3.63
C ILE A 572 -34.63 -0.04 4.12
N ALA A 573 -35.70 0.10 4.90
CA ALA A 573 -36.14 1.39 5.41
C ALA A 573 -35.07 2.06 6.29
N GLU A 574 -34.44 1.28 7.18
CA GLU A 574 -33.30 1.75 7.99
C GLU A 574 -32.12 2.22 7.14
N LYS A 575 -31.74 1.44 6.12
CA LYS A 575 -30.64 1.82 5.22
C LYS A 575 -30.98 3.02 4.34
N ILE A 576 -32.22 3.16 3.89
CA ILE A 576 -32.69 4.37 3.19
C ILE A 576 -32.58 5.59 4.12
N GLU A 577 -32.90 5.45 5.40
CA GLU A 577 -32.74 6.53 6.36
C GLU A 577 -31.26 6.87 6.60
N LEU A 578 -30.39 5.86 6.67
CA LEU A 578 -28.94 6.05 6.81
C LEU A 578 -28.30 6.79 5.62
N LEU A 579 -28.91 6.78 4.42
CA LEU A 579 -28.46 7.61 3.30
C LEU A 579 -28.53 9.11 3.62
N LYS A 580 -29.32 9.52 4.61
CA LYS A 580 -29.46 10.90 5.07
C LYS A 580 -28.54 11.25 6.24
N SER A 581 -27.80 10.28 6.78
CA SER A 581 -26.87 10.51 7.89
C SER A 581 -25.85 11.59 7.53
N ASP A 582 -25.43 12.40 8.50
CA ASP A 582 -24.30 13.34 8.32
C ASP A 582 -22.96 12.60 8.20
N ASN A 583 -22.90 11.34 8.66
CA ASN A 583 -21.73 10.49 8.58
C ASN A 583 -21.59 9.83 7.20
N MET A 584 -20.56 10.21 6.45
CA MET A 584 -20.26 9.66 5.13
C MET A 584 -20.11 8.13 5.13
N MET A 585 -19.63 7.54 6.23
CA MET A 585 -19.40 6.10 6.31
C MET A 585 -20.69 5.31 6.54
N GLU A 586 -21.63 5.85 7.32
CA GLU A 586 -22.99 5.30 7.43
C GLU A 586 -23.71 5.37 6.08
N ARG A 587 -23.59 6.51 5.37
CA ARG A 587 -24.09 6.61 3.99
C ARG A 587 -23.42 5.58 3.06
N ARG A 588 -22.10 5.39 3.18
CA ARG A 588 -21.35 4.42 2.36
C ARG A 588 -21.78 2.98 2.62
N GLU A 589 -21.97 2.61 3.89
CA GLU A 589 -22.46 1.30 4.30
C GLU A 589 -23.89 1.08 3.83
N ALA A 590 -24.75 2.10 3.93
CA ALA A 590 -26.10 2.09 3.41
C ALA A 590 -26.11 1.84 1.90
N VAL A 591 -25.35 2.60 1.11
CA VAL A 591 -25.22 2.40 -0.36
C VAL A 591 -24.74 0.99 -0.66
N LYS A 592 -23.72 0.49 0.05
CA LYS A 592 -23.18 -0.86 -0.16
C LYS A 592 -24.17 -1.96 0.21
N GLY A 593 -25.00 -1.75 1.22
CA GLY A 593 -26.05 -2.70 1.60
C GLY A 593 -27.21 -2.67 0.60
N LEU A 594 -27.62 -1.48 0.18
CA LEU A 594 -28.74 -1.27 -0.73
C LEU A 594 -28.43 -1.75 -2.15
N GLN A 595 -27.19 -1.62 -2.65
CA GLN A 595 -26.83 -2.03 -4.02
C GLN A 595 -27.16 -3.50 -4.33
N TYR A 596 -27.28 -4.34 -3.30
CA TYR A 596 -27.55 -5.78 -3.44
C TYR A 596 -29.02 -6.15 -3.19
N CYS A 597 -29.93 -5.21 -2.90
CA CYS A 597 -31.33 -5.57 -2.60
C CYS A 597 -32.13 -6.06 -3.83
N LYS A 598 -31.69 -5.71 -5.05
CA LYS A 598 -32.41 -5.94 -6.32
C LYS A 598 -33.86 -5.41 -6.30
N ASP A 599 -34.16 -4.46 -5.42
CA ASP A 599 -35.46 -3.83 -5.29
C ASP A 599 -35.41 -2.44 -5.92
N ALA A 600 -36.18 -2.27 -6.99
CA ALA A 600 -36.28 -1.00 -7.70
C ALA A 600 -36.87 0.12 -6.85
N ALA A 601 -37.63 -0.18 -5.79
CA ALA A 601 -38.19 0.81 -4.87
C ALA A 601 -37.11 1.64 -4.15
N VAL A 602 -35.85 1.16 -4.14
CA VAL A 602 -34.71 1.85 -3.54
C VAL A 602 -34.06 2.86 -4.50
N LEU A 603 -34.28 2.74 -5.81
CA LEU A 603 -33.68 3.62 -6.82
C LEU A 603 -33.91 5.12 -6.54
N PRO A 604 -35.13 5.58 -6.19
CA PRO A 604 -35.35 7.00 -5.89
C PRO A 604 -34.51 7.50 -4.72
N ALA A 605 -34.30 6.67 -3.69
CA ALA A 605 -33.53 7.04 -2.51
C ALA A 605 -32.03 7.17 -2.83
N ILE A 606 -31.46 6.23 -3.59
CA ILE A 606 -30.05 6.29 -4.02
C ILE A 606 -29.83 7.46 -4.99
N ILE A 607 -30.75 7.69 -5.93
CA ILE A 607 -30.67 8.82 -6.88
C ILE A 607 -30.72 10.15 -6.12
N ALA A 608 -31.66 10.31 -5.18
CA ALA A 608 -31.76 11.51 -4.35
C ALA A 608 -30.49 11.75 -3.52
N ALA A 609 -29.96 10.69 -2.90
CA ALA A 609 -28.70 10.75 -2.15
C ALA A 609 -27.53 11.12 -3.07
N ALA A 610 -27.43 10.52 -4.26
CA ALA A 610 -26.39 10.82 -5.24
C ALA A 610 -26.46 12.29 -5.69
N LEU A 611 -27.66 12.81 -5.96
CA LEU A 611 -27.86 14.21 -6.34
C LEU A 611 -27.39 15.18 -5.24
N ALA A 612 -27.65 14.86 -3.97
CA ALA A 612 -27.24 15.64 -2.81
C ALA A 612 -25.74 15.50 -2.45
N GLU A 613 -25.13 14.37 -2.82
CA GLU A 613 -23.76 14.03 -2.43
C GLU A 613 -22.72 14.83 -3.24
N LYS A 614 -21.81 15.49 -2.53
CA LYS A 614 -20.76 16.36 -3.09
C LYS A 614 -19.37 15.73 -3.01
N THR A 615 -19.23 14.64 -2.25
CA THR A 615 -17.99 13.88 -2.05
C THR A 615 -17.80 12.81 -3.12
N SER A 616 -16.70 12.04 -3.00
CA SER A 616 -16.44 10.87 -3.85
C SER A 616 -17.47 9.75 -3.69
N LEU A 617 -18.29 9.77 -2.63
CA LEU A 617 -19.34 8.77 -2.42
C LEU A 617 -20.41 8.79 -3.53
N ARG A 618 -20.60 9.93 -4.21
CA ARG A 618 -21.50 10.04 -5.37
C ARG A 618 -21.17 9.04 -6.47
N VAL A 619 -19.88 8.76 -6.70
CA VAL A 619 -19.43 7.78 -7.71
C VAL A 619 -19.89 6.37 -7.33
N LEU A 620 -19.72 5.98 -6.06
CA LEU A 620 -20.20 4.69 -5.56
C LEU A 620 -21.72 4.56 -5.69
N MET A 621 -22.46 5.64 -5.40
CA MET A 621 -23.93 5.65 -5.57
C MET A 621 -24.31 5.46 -7.04
N ILE A 622 -23.64 6.13 -7.98
CA ILE A 622 -23.87 5.95 -9.42
C ILE A 622 -23.57 4.52 -9.84
N GLU A 623 -22.41 3.97 -9.45
CA GLU A 623 -22.00 2.60 -9.78
C GLU A 623 -22.96 1.56 -9.18
N SER A 624 -23.49 1.81 -7.98
CA SER A 624 -24.44 0.92 -7.31
C SER A 624 -25.75 0.74 -8.08
N LEU A 625 -26.14 1.69 -8.93
CA LEU A 625 -27.33 1.54 -9.78
C LEU A 625 -27.18 0.35 -10.72
N ALA A 626 -25.96 0.03 -11.14
CA ALA A 626 -25.66 -1.07 -12.06
C ALA A 626 -26.11 -2.46 -11.55
N THR A 627 -26.36 -2.61 -10.25
CA THR A 627 -26.73 -3.88 -9.61
C THR A 627 -28.20 -3.96 -9.21
N LEU A 628 -28.96 -2.87 -9.34
CA LEU A 628 -30.36 -2.77 -8.93
C LEU A 628 -31.32 -3.14 -10.07
N ALA A 629 -31.59 -2.19 -10.97
CA ALA A 629 -32.45 -2.41 -12.14
C ALA A 629 -32.24 -1.28 -13.16
N ALA A 630 -32.40 -1.62 -14.45
CA ALA A 630 -32.38 -0.66 -15.56
C ALA A 630 -33.76 0.00 -15.74
N GLU A 631 -34.19 0.76 -14.74
CA GLU A 631 -35.47 1.48 -14.81
C GLU A 631 -35.36 2.86 -15.43
N ASP A 632 -36.50 3.40 -15.83
CA ASP A 632 -36.57 4.67 -16.53
C ASP A 632 -35.92 5.82 -15.76
N ALA A 633 -36.17 5.90 -14.46
CA ALA A 633 -35.60 6.91 -13.58
C ALA A 633 -34.06 6.80 -13.48
N SER A 634 -33.54 5.58 -13.45
CA SER A 634 -32.10 5.33 -13.36
C SER A 634 -31.39 5.70 -14.68
N ILE A 635 -31.96 5.33 -15.82
CA ILE A 635 -31.42 5.68 -17.15
C ILE A 635 -31.44 7.20 -17.35
N ASP A 636 -32.56 7.84 -17.02
CA ASP A 636 -32.72 9.29 -17.20
C ASP A 636 -31.77 10.08 -16.26
N PHE A 637 -31.57 9.61 -15.02
CA PHE A 637 -30.55 10.15 -14.09
C PHE A 637 -29.12 10.00 -14.65
N LEU A 638 -28.76 8.81 -15.13
CA LEU A 638 -27.42 8.53 -15.64
C LEU A 638 -27.10 9.36 -16.89
N ILE A 639 -28.07 9.57 -17.78
CA ILE A 639 -27.93 10.48 -18.93
C ILE A 639 -27.71 11.92 -18.44
N GLY A 640 -28.41 12.33 -17.37
CA GLY A 640 -28.19 13.61 -16.70
C GLY A 640 -26.77 13.77 -16.15
N GLU A 641 -26.22 12.72 -15.50
CA GLU A 641 -24.86 12.73 -14.95
C GLU A 641 -23.77 12.90 -16.03
N LEU A 642 -24.05 12.61 -17.31
CA LEU A 642 -23.11 12.92 -18.40
C LEU A 642 -22.86 14.42 -18.57
N ARG A 643 -23.72 15.29 -18.01
CA ARG A 643 -23.52 16.74 -17.97
C ARG A 643 -22.81 17.22 -16.70
N ASN A 644 -22.44 16.33 -15.79
CA ASN A 644 -21.77 16.70 -14.55
C ASN A 644 -20.43 17.39 -14.85
N GLU A 645 -20.11 18.46 -14.13
CA GLU A 645 -18.84 19.20 -14.31
C GLU A 645 -17.61 18.32 -14.02
N LYS A 646 -17.74 17.38 -13.08
CA LYS A 646 -16.67 16.45 -12.69
C LYS A 646 -16.62 15.24 -13.62
N ALA A 647 -15.41 14.78 -13.94
CA ALA A 647 -15.21 13.67 -14.89
C ALA A 647 -15.57 12.30 -14.30
N GLU A 648 -15.43 12.14 -12.98
CA GLU A 648 -15.62 10.86 -12.29
C GLU A 648 -17.09 10.41 -12.30
N PRO A 649 -18.09 11.25 -11.96
CA PRO A 649 -19.49 10.91 -12.12
C PRO A 649 -19.89 10.62 -13.57
N ARG A 650 -19.37 11.39 -14.55
CA ARG A 650 -19.62 11.14 -15.99
C ARG A 650 -19.16 9.74 -16.40
N LYS A 651 -17.93 9.38 -16.04
CA LYS A 651 -17.35 8.06 -16.35
C LYS A 651 -18.11 6.92 -15.69
N ALA A 652 -18.46 7.06 -14.41
CA ALA A 652 -19.28 6.08 -13.71
C ALA A 652 -20.63 5.89 -14.42
N ALA A 653 -21.29 6.99 -14.77
CA ALA A 653 -22.57 6.94 -15.46
C ALA A 653 -22.50 6.23 -16.82
N LEU A 654 -21.42 6.43 -17.59
CA LEU A 654 -21.19 5.73 -18.86
C LEU A 654 -21.06 4.23 -18.71
N VAL A 655 -20.34 3.77 -17.67
CA VAL A 655 -20.19 2.34 -17.40
C VAL A 655 -21.55 1.72 -17.11
N VAL A 656 -22.38 2.38 -16.30
CA VAL A 656 -23.72 1.89 -15.96
C VAL A 656 -24.66 1.94 -17.16
N LEU A 657 -24.68 3.03 -17.93
CA LEU A 657 -25.48 3.16 -19.15
C LEU A 657 -25.14 2.08 -20.17
N ARG A 658 -23.85 1.80 -20.39
CA ARG A 658 -23.42 0.71 -21.26
C ARG A 658 -23.92 -0.64 -20.76
N LYS A 659 -23.87 -0.87 -19.44
CA LYS A 659 -24.36 -2.11 -18.84
C LYS A 659 -25.86 -2.29 -19.02
N PHE A 660 -26.64 -1.22 -18.84
CA PHE A 660 -28.11 -1.25 -18.95
C PHE A 660 -28.58 -1.40 -20.39
N THR A 661 -27.91 -0.75 -21.33
CA THR A 661 -28.45 -0.55 -22.69
C THR A 661 -27.70 -1.34 -23.76
N GLY A 662 -26.49 -1.80 -23.46
CA GLY A 662 -25.56 -2.35 -24.45
C GLY A 662 -25.01 -1.32 -25.44
N GLN A 663 -25.44 -0.04 -25.36
CA GLN A 663 -25.05 1.01 -26.29
C GLN A 663 -23.82 1.78 -25.83
N TRP A 664 -23.17 2.49 -26.76
CA TRP A 664 -22.04 3.35 -26.48
C TRP A 664 -22.04 4.60 -27.38
N TYR A 665 -22.34 5.76 -26.78
CA TYR A 665 -22.30 7.06 -27.47
C TYR A 665 -21.23 8.02 -26.93
N GLY A 666 -20.34 7.53 -26.05
CA GLY A 666 -19.40 8.37 -25.30
C GLY A 666 -20.11 9.29 -24.32
N GLU A 667 -19.44 10.35 -23.84
CA GLU A 667 -19.97 11.31 -22.86
C GLU A 667 -21.02 12.29 -23.43
N ASP A 668 -21.45 12.10 -24.68
CA ASP A 668 -22.37 12.99 -25.39
C ASP A 668 -23.83 12.75 -24.96
N ALA A 669 -24.28 13.51 -23.94
CA ALA A 669 -25.63 13.41 -23.38
C ALA A 669 -26.74 13.55 -24.44
N ALA A 670 -26.55 14.37 -25.48
CA ALA A 670 -27.57 14.61 -26.51
C ALA A 670 -27.82 13.36 -27.37
N LYS A 671 -26.77 12.58 -27.67
CA LYS A 671 -26.90 11.30 -28.38
C LYS A 671 -27.64 10.26 -27.54
N TRP A 672 -27.34 10.20 -26.24
CA TRP A 672 -28.07 9.34 -25.31
C TRP A 672 -29.55 9.72 -25.21
N GLU A 673 -29.88 11.01 -25.17
CA GLU A 673 -31.28 11.49 -25.15
C GLU A 673 -32.03 11.18 -26.45
N ALA A 674 -31.38 11.33 -27.60
CA ALA A 674 -31.97 10.98 -28.90
C ALA A 674 -32.27 9.48 -28.98
N TRP A 675 -31.32 8.64 -28.56
CA TRP A 675 -31.54 7.19 -28.43
C TRP A 675 -32.69 6.89 -27.46
N ARG A 676 -32.70 7.55 -26.30
CA ARG A 676 -33.71 7.33 -25.26
C ARG A 676 -35.12 7.69 -25.71
N LYS A 677 -35.29 8.79 -26.44
CA LYS A 677 -36.57 9.17 -27.07
C LYS A 677 -37.03 8.11 -28.08
N GLY A 678 -36.12 7.61 -28.91
CA GLY A 678 -36.42 6.53 -29.86
C GLY A 678 -36.74 5.20 -29.20
N ALA A 679 -36.12 4.90 -28.05
CA ALA A 679 -36.37 3.69 -27.28
C ALA A 679 -37.70 3.72 -26.53
N LYS A 680 -38.15 4.89 -26.02
CA LYS A 680 -39.48 5.05 -25.39
C LYS A 680 -40.64 5.05 -26.39
N ALA A 681 -40.37 5.32 -27.67
CA ALA A 681 -41.36 5.34 -28.74
C ALA A 681 -41.59 3.96 -29.39
N LYS A 682 -40.73 2.98 -29.09
CA LYS A 682 -40.84 1.57 -29.48
C LYS A 682 -41.34 0.77 -28.29
#